data_AF-A0A4D9D7V8-F1
#
_entry.id   AF-A0A4D9D7V8-F1
#
_cell.length_a   1.000
_cell.length_b   1.000
_cell.length_c   1.000
_cell.angle_alpha   90.00
_cell.angle_beta   90.00
_cell.angle_gamma   90.00
#
_symmetry.space_group_name_H-M   'P 1'
#
loop_
_entity.id
_entity.type
_entity.pdbx_description
1 polymer ?
#
loop_
_entity_poly.entity_id
_entity_poly.type
_entity_poly.pdbx_seq_one_letter_code
_entity_poly.pdbx_strand_id
1 'polypeptide(L)'
;MEPLTRGSSLAEASCVCLGSGRFLRAVLVPAVEAAGLKSIVFQTRGDSFPSMMYGPRRSKGSYEVDTVEFDGRTLTTTHPIIAAGTLGTAEGQKAWVALPAQLPHLRVIGVGVTEAGLAPGTAAMKDLCQFLYACFKADIQGPLSIINTDNVPGNGPKIRSFVTEPTQVTALSETSKEMEDFLSFLDNKVVFHSTMVDRITSQRVGDGDVPRAEPLPTKALVIEDLGNVLPATLEEAPGVVIRRTAGEIEIDHSLKLRVANATHTAMVYCMALSRMPDTSACIGHPLILPYIQALYEQDIVRMTSMGIPHAEVQSVYDDWVRRLQHPQFGLGCLFVSQNASQKLGLRLLPTIRESIDAVGLPGPAFAFAVAAMLRFLTPCGPQPRLAQNVFTGRMDPKPQAQPTEDNPKRAKHSNGTEIVYAGDLTADFEAGTYSFRDGEGTVPRLLHAAQAAAGAVGLADEGKAGRIAVLHSAVSKILSLQAGLDSVAATPFVSLVAAYYVKMVDGAPCMQVLRPIVEEAISMKNIPVSAREDMDTELTRPLRLGEIARVVRDEMERVQVVDLHTHLFPPSHGELMLWGIDDLLTYHYLIAEYFQTAPRAVAPASFFALPKAFQADMIWAALFVQRSPLSEACKGVLTTLEKLGLRQELRARDLSGIRRWFAEQDPDAYCEKVFSLAGVKYCVMTNIPFDPTEAKHWRPAKKSYTRRFRSALRVDPLLKGDWETVSACLTAANYPQTLEGARQYLRDWAETMQPEYLMASTPHDFQYAGKKGNGGSCQSSKDGKKGGQEDMGQGCGVTMIDKSPKGAELLEKVLIPVAEELSLPIAMKLGAHRAVNPSLGTAGDGLVAADVGDLRRLCTAHPQVKFLATFLARVSQHEAAVLANKFPNLHLYGCWWYCNNPSIIREITAMRLEILGTGFTAQHSDARVLDQLIYKWSHSRRVIGEVLAGEYVSLAQTGWKLTREEVRRDVERLLGGAYEEFMQK
;
A
#
# COMPACT_ATOMS: atom_id res chain seq x y z
N MET A 1 -28.90 -44.21 18.44
CA MET A 1 -29.31 -42.92 19.02
C MET A 1 -30.44 -42.39 18.16
N GLU A 2 -31.45 -41.71 18.72
CA GLU A 2 -32.48 -41.09 17.86
C GLU A 2 -31.81 -40.08 16.90
N PRO A 3 -32.26 -39.95 15.64
CA PRO A 3 -31.63 -39.08 14.64
C PRO A 3 -31.56 -37.61 15.05
N LEU A 4 -32.50 -37.20 15.91
CA LEU A 4 -32.57 -35.90 16.54
C LEU A 4 -32.97 -36.11 18.01
N THR A 5 -32.04 -35.90 18.94
CA THR A 5 -32.33 -36.12 20.36
C THR A 5 -32.89 -34.84 20.96
N ARG A 6 -34.04 -34.92 21.63
CA ARG A 6 -34.89 -33.76 21.96
C ARG A 6 -34.91 -33.48 23.47
N GLY A 7 -34.89 -32.19 23.83
CA GLY A 7 -35.13 -31.68 25.19
C GLY A 7 -36.53 -31.06 25.37
N SER A 8 -37.12 -30.55 24.29
CA SER A 8 -38.44 -29.90 24.27
C SER A 8 -39.08 -29.97 22.87
N SER A 9 -40.21 -29.29 22.66
CA SER A 9 -40.93 -29.28 21.38
C SER A 9 -40.14 -28.56 20.28
N LEU A 10 -40.02 -29.19 19.10
CA LEU A 10 -39.37 -28.59 17.94
C LEU A 10 -40.10 -27.34 17.43
N ALA A 11 -41.41 -27.25 17.66
CA ALA A 11 -42.20 -26.10 17.24
C ALA A 11 -41.76 -24.78 17.91
N GLU A 12 -41.07 -24.87 19.05
CA GLU A 12 -40.55 -23.70 19.77
C GLU A 12 -39.20 -23.20 19.21
N ALA A 13 -38.53 -23.97 18.34
CA ALA A 13 -37.23 -23.58 17.83
C ALA A 13 -37.35 -22.46 16.79
N SER A 14 -36.50 -21.45 16.94
CA SER A 14 -36.41 -20.29 16.06
C SER A 14 -35.02 -20.10 15.45
N CYS A 15 -34.04 -20.89 15.91
CA CYS A 15 -32.69 -20.93 15.37
C CYS A 15 -32.23 -22.37 15.10
N VAL A 16 -31.55 -22.59 13.96
CA VAL A 16 -30.86 -23.85 13.65
C VAL A 16 -29.39 -23.56 13.34
N CYS A 17 -28.49 -24.25 14.02
CA CYS A 17 -27.05 -24.08 13.86
C CYS A 17 -26.43 -25.28 13.12
N LEU A 18 -25.80 -25.02 11.99
CA LEU A 18 -24.92 -25.95 11.28
C LEU A 18 -23.50 -25.84 11.85
N GLY A 19 -23.09 -26.83 12.63
CA GLY A 19 -21.81 -26.86 13.35
C GLY A 19 -21.99 -26.85 14.86
N SER A 20 -21.10 -27.55 15.58
CA SER A 20 -21.08 -27.64 17.05
C SER A 20 -19.76 -27.15 17.66
N GLY A 21 -19.02 -26.34 16.91
CA GLY A 21 -17.72 -25.81 17.30
C GLY A 21 -17.79 -24.97 18.58
N ARG A 22 -16.65 -24.88 19.29
CA ARG A 22 -16.54 -24.17 20.57
C ARG A 22 -16.93 -22.69 20.45
N PHE A 23 -16.53 -22.03 19.37
CA PHE A 23 -16.89 -20.62 19.15
C PHE A 23 -18.40 -20.43 19.00
N LEU A 24 -19.05 -21.21 18.12
CA LEU A 24 -20.51 -21.18 17.95
C LEU A 24 -21.23 -21.38 19.28
N ARG A 25 -20.76 -22.33 20.10
CA ARG A 25 -21.31 -22.63 21.42
C ARG A 25 -20.99 -21.59 22.50
N ALA A 26 -19.90 -20.84 22.37
CA ALA A 26 -19.50 -19.84 23.35
C ALA A 26 -19.91 -18.40 23.00
N VAL A 27 -20.37 -18.15 21.77
CA VAL A 27 -20.70 -16.81 21.27
C VAL A 27 -22.05 -16.79 20.57
N LEU A 28 -22.21 -17.47 19.43
CA LEU A 28 -23.42 -17.34 18.63
C LEU A 28 -24.66 -17.89 19.34
N VAL A 29 -24.59 -19.12 19.86
CA VAL A 29 -25.74 -19.73 20.56
C VAL A 29 -26.13 -18.95 21.82
N PRO A 30 -25.18 -18.54 22.70
CA PRO A 30 -25.48 -17.63 23.80
C PRO A 30 -26.10 -16.29 23.35
N ALA A 31 -25.63 -15.71 22.24
CA ALA A 31 -26.17 -14.44 21.74
C ALA A 31 -27.62 -14.57 21.27
N VAL A 32 -27.94 -15.60 20.49
CA VAL A 32 -29.32 -15.83 20.04
C VAL A 32 -30.24 -16.24 21.19
N GLU A 33 -29.72 -16.98 22.18
CA GLU A 33 -30.47 -17.31 23.40
C GLU A 33 -30.80 -16.07 24.23
N ALA A 34 -29.83 -15.18 24.44
CA ALA A 34 -30.04 -13.90 25.13
C ALA A 34 -31.09 -13.03 24.40
N ALA A 35 -31.18 -13.15 23.07
CA ALA A 35 -32.21 -12.51 22.26
C ALA A 35 -33.61 -13.18 22.35
N GLY A 36 -33.73 -14.28 23.11
CA GLY A 36 -34.96 -15.06 23.27
C GLY A 36 -35.19 -16.13 22.20
N LEU A 37 -34.22 -16.39 21.31
CA LEU A 37 -34.32 -17.41 20.29
C LEU A 37 -33.89 -18.78 20.82
N LYS A 38 -34.58 -19.83 20.38
CA LYS A 38 -34.33 -21.20 20.85
C LYS A 38 -33.64 -22.02 19.77
N SER A 39 -32.47 -22.56 20.11
CA SER A 39 -31.55 -23.17 19.15
C SER A 39 -31.66 -24.68 19.05
N ILE A 40 -31.52 -25.21 17.84
CA ILE A 40 -31.17 -26.61 17.55
C ILE A 40 -29.76 -26.63 16.98
N VAL A 41 -28.90 -27.55 17.42
CA VAL A 41 -27.49 -27.59 17.00
C VAL A 41 -27.16 -28.91 16.31
N PHE A 42 -26.63 -28.85 15.09
CA PHE A 42 -26.19 -30.01 14.31
C PHE A 42 -24.67 -30.08 14.22
N GLN A 43 -24.11 -31.21 14.60
CA GLN A 43 -22.69 -31.49 14.38
C GLN A 43 -22.46 -31.91 12.92
N THR A 44 -21.48 -31.29 12.24
CA THR A 44 -21.20 -31.54 10.82
C THR A 44 -20.56 -32.91 10.54
N ARG A 45 -19.80 -33.47 11.50
CA ARG A 45 -19.12 -34.77 11.37
C ARG A 45 -19.03 -35.49 12.71
N GLY A 46 -19.27 -36.81 12.73
CA GLY A 46 -19.32 -37.60 13.97
C GLY A 46 -20.52 -37.23 14.85
N ASP A 47 -20.67 -37.87 16.01
CA ASP A 47 -21.88 -37.82 16.85
C ASP A 47 -21.58 -37.49 18.33
N SER A 48 -20.38 -36.96 18.61
CA SER A 48 -19.92 -36.69 19.97
C SER A 48 -20.76 -35.63 20.71
N PHE A 49 -21.21 -34.58 20.02
CA PHE A 49 -21.99 -33.50 20.62
C PHE A 49 -23.43 -33.95 20.97
N PRO A 50 -24.21 -34.60 20.08
CA PRO A 50 -25.48 -35.20 20.47
C PRO A 50 -25.34 -36.21 21.62
N SER A 51 -24.29 -37.04 21.58
CA SER A 51 -23.97 -37.99 22.65
C SER A 51 -23.69 -37.29 23.99
N MET A 52 -23.00 -36.16 23.97
CA MET A 52 -22.72 -35.33 25.14
C MET A 52 -24.01 -34.70 25.70
N MET A 53 -24.90 -34.21 24.84
CA MET A 53 -26.12 -33.48 25.24
C MET A 53 -27.18 -34.36 25.91
N TYR A 54 -27.25 -35.64 25.53
CA TYR A 54 -28.32 -36.55 25.97
C TYR A 54 -27.83 -37.93 26.41
N GLY A 55 -26.51 -38.09 26.57
CA GLY A 55 -25.90 -39.25 27.19
C GLY A 55 -26.14 -39.31 28.70
N PRO A 56 -25.79 -40.44 29.34
CA PRO A 56 -26.09 -40.69 30.75
C PRO A 56 -25.35 -39.78 31.76
N ARG A 57 -24.40 -38.94 31.30
CA ARG A 57 -23.49 -38.16 32.16
C ARG A 57 -23.82 -36.66 32.29
N ARG A 58 -24.81 -36.10 31.57
CA ARG A 58 -25.10 -34.65 31.57
C ARG A 58 -26.60 -34.32 31.59
N SER A 59 -26.90 -33.06 31.93
CA SER A 59 -28.25 -32.50 31.86
C SER A 59 -28.81 -32.60 30.43
N LYS A 60 -29.96 -33.27 30.29
CA LYS A 60 -30.63 -33.42 29.00
C LYS A 60 -31.04 -32.05 28.46
N GLY A 61 -30.45 -31.64 27.34
CA GLY A 61 -30.89 -30.43 26.61
C GLY A 61 -30.25 -29.10 27.03
N SER A 62 -29.12 -29.11 27.75
CA SER A 62 -28.28 -27.90 27.93
C SER A 62 -26.79 -28.24 27.95
N TYR A 63 -25.93 -27.27 27.64
CA TYR A 63 -24.49 -27.40 27.79
C TYR A 63 -23.90 -26.21 28.55
N GLU A 64 -22.77 -26.45 29.20
CA GLU A 64 -22.04 -25.41 29.94
C GLU A 64 -21.03 -24.70 29.04
N VAL A 65 -20.74 -23.44 29.35
CA VAL A 65 -19.64 -22.64 28.79
C VAL A 65 -18.90 -21.99 29.95
N ASP A 66 -17.59 -22.17 29.99
CA ASP A 66 -16.72 -21.47 30.93
C ASP A 66 -16.21 -20.17 30.30
N THR A 67 -16.52 -19.02 30.89
CA THR A 67 -15.87 -17.74 30.55
C THR A 67 -14.93 -17.37 31.68
N VAL A 68 -13.68 -17.09 31.36
CA VAL A 68 -12.75 -16.57 32.35
C VAL A 68 -12.78 -15.05 32.30
N GLU A 69 -12.94 -14.45 33.46
CA GLU A 69 -12.94 -13.01 33.65
C GLU A 69 -11.50 -12.47 33.77
N PHE A 70 -11.32 -11.16 33.58
CA PHE A 70 -10.01 -10.52 33.69
C PHE A 70 -9.37 -10.62 35.09
N ASP A 71 -10.16 -10.86 36.13
CA ASP A 71 -9.69 -11.13 37.49
C ASP A 71 -9.22 -12.59 37.70
N GLY A 72 -9.33 -13.43 36.66
CA GLY A 72 -8.98 -14.85 36.69
C GLY A 72 -10.08 -15.78 37.19
N ARG A 73 -11.24 -15.26 37.60
CA ARG A 73 -12.41 -16.07 37.98
C ARG A 73 -12.99 -16.75 36.74
N THR A 74 -13.37 -18.02 36.85
CA THR A 74 -14.15 -18.69 35.80
C THR A 74 -15.63 -18.62 36.14
N LEU A 75 -16.42 -18.00 35.27
CA LEU A 75 -17.87 -18.00 35.27
C LEU A 75 -18.37 -19.12 34.36
N THR A 76 -19.10 -20.09 34.91
CA THR A 76 -19.76 -21.14 34.12
C THR A 76 -21.22 -20.75 33.87
N THR A 77 -21.61 -20.62 32.60
CA THR A 77 -22.99 -20.39 32.17
C THR A 77 -23.56 -21.66 31.54
N THR A 78 -24.87 -21.87 31.69
CA THR A 78 -25.56 -23.04 31.13
C THR A 78 -26.55 -22.60 30.06
N HIS A 79 -26.41 -23.15 28.87
CA HIS A 79 -27.15 -22.77 27.67
C HIS A 79 -28.09 -23.90 27.22
N PRO A 80 -29.41 -23.78 27.39
CA PRO A 80 -30.39 -24.72 26.87
C PRO A 80 -30.46 -24.73 25.34
N ILE A 81 -30.70 -25.92 24.77
CA ILE A 81 -31.03 -26.12 23.37
C ILE A 81 -32.25 -27.03 23.23
N ILE A 82 -33.04 -26.83 22.18
CA ILE A 82 -34.24 -27.63 21.92
C ILE A 82 -33.87 -29.06 21.58
N ALA A 83 -32.87 -29.24 20.72
CA ALA A 83 -32.42 -30.53 20.24
C ALA A 83 -30.98 -30.50 19.74
N ALA A 84 -30.35 -31.67 19.70
CA ALA A 84 -29.06 -31.88 19.07
C ALA A 84 -29.14 -32.98 18.00
N GLY A 85 -28.47 -32.74 16.87
CA GLY A 85 -28.39 -33.66 15.73
C GLY A 85 -26.97 -33.81 15.19
N THR A 86 -26.79 -34.72 14.24
CA THR A 86 -25.52 -34.94 13.54
C THR A 86 -25.74 -35.18 12.05
N LEU A 87 -24.87 -34.63 11.21
CA LEU A 87 -24.79 -34.93 9.78
C LEU A 87 -23.77 -36.03 9.46
N GLY A 88 -23.11 -36.57 10.49
CA GLY A 88 -22.15 -37.68 10.37
C GLY A 88 -22.79 -39.05 10.15
N THR A 89 -24.12 -39.15 10.13
CA THR A 89 -24.88 -40.40 9.91
C THR A 89 -25.96 -40.18 8.85
N ALA A 90 -26.34 -41.25 8.13
CA ALA A 90 -27.37 -41.17 7.10
C ALA A 90 -28.75 -40.80 7.69
N GLU A 91 -29.07 -41.31 8.87
CA GLU A 91 -30.31 -41.01 9.59
C GLU A 91 -30.36 -39.53 10.01
N GLY A 92 -29.24 -38.99 10.49
CA GLY A 92 -29.15 -37.59 10.88
C GLY A 92 -29.21 -36.63 9.69
N GLN A 93 -28.65 -37.00 8.53
CA GLN A 93 -28.84 -36.26 7.27
C GLN A 93 -30.31 -36.24 6.83
N LYS A 94 -31.02 -37.37 6.95
CA LYS A 94 -32.48 -37.41 6.69
C LYS A 94 -33.24 -36.51 7.66
N ALA A 95 -32.87 -36.50 8.94
CA ALA A 95 -33.50 -35.64 9.95
C ALA A 95 -33.26 -34.16 9.66
N TRP A 96 -32.08 -33.78 9.17
CA TRP A 96 -31.74 -32.41 8.78
C TRP A 96 -32.65 -31.89 7.65
N VAL A 97 -32.86 -32.70 6.60
CA VAL A 97 -33.73 -32.33 5.46
C VAL A 97 -35.21 -32.28 5.88
N ALA A 98 -35.65 -33.13 6.79
CA ALA A 98 -37.04 -33.15 7.26
C ALA A 98 -37.34 -32.08 8.34
N LEU A 99 -36.33 -31.38 8.86
CA LEU A 99 -36.47 -30.50 10.01
C LEU A 99 -37.29 -29.23 9.70
N PRO A 100 -37.07 -28.49 8.58
CA PRO A 100 -37.75 -27.21 8.36
C PRO A 100 -39.27 -27.26 8.47
N ALA A 101 -39.92 -28.31 7.98
CA ALA A 101 -41.38 -28.50 8.07
C ALA A 101 -41.93 -28.58 9.52
N GLN A 102 -41.06 -28.77 10.50
CA GLN A 102 -41.40 -28.83 11.93
C GLN A 102 -41.11 -27.51 12.67
N LEU A 103 -40.60 -26.49 11.98
CA LEU A 103 -40.10 -25.25 12.59
C LEU A 103 -40.89 -24.01 12.11
N PRO A 104 -42.13 -23.80 12.61
CA PRO A 104 -43.00 -22.69 12.17
C PRO A 104 -42.46 -21.30 12.55
N HIS A 105 -41.46 -21.23 13.44
CA HIS A 105 -40.88 -19.99 13.95
C HIS A 105 -39.40 -19.82 13.57
N LEU A 106 -38.89 -20.60 12.60
CA LEU A 106 -37.51 -20.49 12.15
C LEU A 106 -37.23 -19.09 11.59
N ARG A 107 -36.19 -18.42 12.13
CA ARG A 107 -35.77 -17.08 11.71
C ARG A 107 -34.27 -16.96 11.47
N VAL A 108 -33.46 -17.73 12.20
CA VAL A 108 -31.99 -17.64 12.13
C VAL A 108 -31.38 -19.00 11.80
N ILE A 109 -30.43 -19.00 10.88
CA ILE A 109 -29.57 -20.15 10.61
C ILE A 109 -28.13 -19.76 10.93
N GLY A 110 -27.56 -20.39 11.95
CA GLY A 110 -26.17 -20.22 12.35
C GLY A 110 -25.24 -21.12 11.54
N VAL A 111 -24.17 -20.58 10.97
CA VAL A 111 -23.16 -21.33 10.19
C VAL A 111 -21.84 -21.32 10.93
N GLY A 112 -21.59 -22.38 11.71
CA GLY A 112 -20.44 -22.56 12.59
C GLY A 112 -19.35 -23.44 12.00
N VAL A 113 -18.78 -23.03 10.87
CA VAL A 113 -17.64 -23.71 10.24
C VAL A 113 -16.46 -22.75 10.14
N THR A 114 -15.25 -23.32 10.20
CA THR A 114 -14.03 -22.56 9.90
C THR A 114 -13.97 -22.18 8.42
N GLU A 115 -13.09 -21.26 8.05
CA GLU A 115 -12.74 -20.91 6.66
C GLU A 115 -12.64 -22.13 5.72
N ALA A 116 -12.01 -23.23 6.14
CA ALA A 116 -11.89 -24.46 5.33
C ALA A 116 -13.25 -25.13 5.01
N GLY A 117 -14.28 -24.90 5.83
CA GLY A 117 -15.65 -25.34 5.60
C GLY A 117 -16.51 -24.28 4.89
N LEU A 118 -16.06 -23.02 4.85
CA LEU A 118 -16.69 -21.92 4.11
C LEU A 118 -16.01 -21.78 2.73
N ALA A 119 -16.04 -22.87 1.97
CA ALA A 119 -15.40 -22.99 0.66
C ALA A 119 -16.33 -23.71 -0.32
N PRO A 120 -16.18 -23.47 -1.65
CA PRO A 120 -17.05 -24.05 -2.66
C PRO A 120 -16.99 -25.58 -2.66
N GLY A 121 -18.15 -26.23 -2.87
CA GLY A 121 -18.25 -27.69 -2.97
C GLY A 121 -18.04 -28.49 -1.68
N THR A 122 -17.77 -27.83 -0.54
CA THR A 122 -17.62 -28.50 0.76
C THR A 122 -18.93 -29.14 1.24
N ALA A 123 -18.82 -30.18 2.07
CA ALA A 123 -20.00 -30.84 2.65
C ALA A 123 -20.90 -29.84 3.39
N ALA A 124 -20.33 -28.94 4.20
CA ALA A 124 -21.10 -27.96 4.94
C ALA A 124 -21.91 -27.01 4.04
N MET A 125 -21.35 -26.53 2.93
CA MET A 125 -22.10 -25.67 2.00
C MET A 125 -23.19 -26.44 1.26
N LYS A 126 -22.95 -27.71 0.92
CA LYS A 126 -23.97 -28.61 0.35
C LYS A 126 -25.10 -28.88 1.34
N ASP A 127 -24.77 -29.15 2.60
CA ASP A 127 -25.74 -29.41 3.66
C ASP A 127 -26.58 -28.15 3.95
N LEU A 128 -25.97 -26.96 3.90
CA LEU A 128 -26.68 -25.68 4.01
C LEU A 128 -27.62 -25.46 2.81
N CYS A 129 -27.16 -25.68 1.58
CA CYS A 129 -27.97 -25.58 0.37
C CYS A 129 -29.19 -26.52 0.43
N GLN A 130 -28.98 -27.78 0.84
CA GLN A 130 -30.05 -28.76 1.07
C GLN A 130 -31.05 -28.29 2.14
N PHE A 131 -30.57 -27.70 3.23
CA PHE A 131 -31.44 -27.18 4.28
C PHE A 131 -32.31 -26.03 3.79
N LEU A 132 -31.71 -25.07 3.07
CA LEU A 132 -32.43 -23.93 2.50
C LEU A 132 -33.47 -24.39 1.47
N TYR A 133 -33.15 -25.40 0.67
CA TYR A 133 -34.10 -26.01 -0.24
C TYR A 133 -35.26 -26.67 0.51
N ALA A 134 -34.98 -27.37 1.61
CA ALA A 134 -36.03 -27.91 2.46
C ALA A 134 -36.88 -26.81 3.14
N CYS A 135 -36.30 -25.66 3.50
CA CYS A 135 -37.06 -24.49 3.96
C CYS A 135 -37.99 -23.95 2.86
N PHE A 136 -37.53 -23.90 1.61
CA PHE A 136 -38.35 -23.53 0.46
C PHE A 136 -39.53 -24.51 0.28
N LYS A 137 -39.28 -25.82 0.30
CA LYS A 137 -40.33 -26.85 0.18
C LYS A 137 -41.33 -26.83 1.35
N ALA A 138 -40.88 -26.39 2.53
CA ALA A 138 -41.72 -26.26 3.71
C ALA A 138 -42.50 -24.93 3.78
N ASP A 139 -42.31 -24.02 2.81
CA ASP A 139 -42.94 -22.70 2.75
C ASP A 139 -42.79 -21.89 4.06
N ILE A 140 -41.54 -21.79 4.54
CA ILE A 140 -41.23 -21.06 5.78
C ILE A 140 -41.62 -19.58 5.67
N GLN A 141 -42.28 -19.09 6.71
CA GLN A 141 -42.80 -17.72 6.78
C GLN A 141 -41.75 -16.74 7.33
N GLY A 142 -41.75 -15.51 6.79
CA GLY A 142 -40.85 -14.42 7.20
C GLY A 142 -39.43 -14.51 6.63
N PRO A 143 -38.57 -13.50 6.89
CA PRO A 143 -37.18 -13.52 6.43
C PRO A 143 -36.32 -14.45 7.29
N LEU A 144 -35.44 -15.18 6.63
CA LEU A 144 -34.42 -16.07 7.20
C LEU A 144 -33.05 -15.41 7.16
N SER A 145 -32.42 -15.28 8.33
CA SER A 145 -31.09 -14.68 8.47
C SER A 145 -30.01 -15.74 8.60
N ILE A 146 -29.02 -15.71 7.71
CA ILE A 146 -27.83 -16.58 7.77
C ILE A 146 -26.71 -15.82 8.48
N ILE A 147 -26.30 -16.31 9.67
CA ILE A 147 -25.27 -15.70 10.50
C ILE A 147 -24.10 -16.68 10.60
N ASN A 148 -22.93 -16.30 10.11
CA ASN A 148 -21.75 -17.16 10.10
C ASN A 148 -20.74 -16.77 11.17
N THR A 149 -19.87 -17.70 11.59
CA THR A 149 -18.89 -17.47 12.67
C THR A 149 -17.44 -17.56 12.21
N ASP A 150 -17.14 -17.01 11.03
CA ASP A 150 -15.78 -16.97 10.48
C ASP A 150 -15.39 -15.53 10.06
N ASN A 151 -14.11 -15.31 9.78
CA ASN A 151 -13.55 -13.99 9.42
C ASN A 151 -13.12 -13.91 7.94
N VAL A 152 -13.56 -14.82 7.08
CA VAL A 152 -13.42 -14.66 5.62
C VAL A 152 -14.09 -13.34 5.20
N PRO A 153 -13.36 -12.39 4.60
CA PRO A 153 -13.94 -11.13 4.14
C PRO A 153 -15.07 -11.37 3.14
N GLY A 154 -16.20 -10.66 3.30
CA GLY A 154 -17.40 -10.86 2.49
C GLY A 154 -18.02 -12.26 2.62
N ASN A 155 -17.93 -12.88 3.80
CA ASN A 155 -18.45 -14.22 4.08
C ASN A 155 -19.95 -14.38 3.74
N GLY A 156 -20.80 -13.38 3.98
CA GLY A 156 -22.22 -13.42 3.62
C GLY A 156 -22.45 -13.62 2.11
N PRO A 157 -22.02 -12.68 1.25
CA PRO A 157 -22.10 -12.81 -0.21
C PRO A 157 -21.42 -14.08 -0.76
N LYS A 158 -20.30 -14.52 -0.16
CA LYS A 158 -19.63 -15.76 -0.55
C LYS A 158 -20.49 -16.99 -0.26
N ILE A 159 -21.07 -17.10 0.93
CA ILE A 159 -21.98 -18.21 1.26
C ILE A 159 -23.15 -18.24 0.26
N ARG A 160 -23.75 -17.08 -0.06
CA ARG A 160 -24.79 -17.00 -1.11
C ARG A 160 -24.28 -17.59 -2.41
N SER A 161 -23.11 -17.16 -2.89
CA SER A 161 -22.54 -17.66 -4.15
C SER A 161 -22.33 -19.18 -4.17
N PHE A 162 -21.98 -19.78 -3.02
CA PHE A 162 -21.76 -21.21 -2.92
C PHE A 162 -23.07 -22.01 -2.89
N VAL A 163 -24.12 -21.51 -2.23
CA VAL A 163 -25.42 -22.21 -2.21
C VAL A 163 -26.24 -22.01 -3.48
N THR A 164 -25.94 -20.97 -4.27
CA THR A 164 -26.56 -20.72 -5.58
C THR A 164 -25.75 -21.31 -6.75
N GLU A 165 -24.68 -22.06 -6.47
CA GLU A 165 -23.85 -22.66 -7.51
C GLU A 165 -24.70 -23.60 -8.39
N PRO A 166 -24.68 -23.48 -9.73
CA PRO A 166 -25.57 -24.23 -10.61
C PRO A 166 -25.53 -25.73 -10.41
N THR A 167 -24.35 -26.30 -10.15
CA THR A 167 -24.18 -27.74 -9.90
C THR A 167 -24.79 -28.21 -8.58
N GLN A 168 -24.91 -27.33 -7.58
CA GLN A 168 -25.59 -27.64 -6.33
C GLN A 168 -27.10 -27.55 -6.49
N VAL A 169 -27.59 -26.51 -7.18
CA VAL A 169 -29.03 -26.30 -7.40
C VAL A 169 -29.63 -27.39 -8.30
N THR A 170 -28.94 -27.76 -9.38
CA THR A 170 -29.41 -28.83 -10.28
C THR A 170 -29.42 -30.22 -9.64
N ALA A 171 -28.65 -30.43 -8.58
CA ALA A 171 -28.67 -31.68 -7.83
C ALA A 171 -29.91 -31.82 -6.91
N LEU A 172 -30.69 -30.75 -6.70
CA LEU A 172 -31.81 -30.70 -5.76
C LEU A 172 -33.20 -30.77 -6.42
N SER A 173 -33.31 -30.39 -7.68
CA SER A 173 -34.58 -30.37 -8.43
C SER A 173 -34.42 -30.97 -9.82
N GLU A 174 -35.48 -31.62 -10.30
CA GLU A 174 -35.53 -32.22 -11.64
C GLU A 174 -36.07 -31.24 -12.71
N THR A 175 -36.67 -30.11 -12.30
CA THR A 175 -37.32 -29.17 -13.23
C THR A 175 -36.73 -27.76 -13.15
N SER A 176 -36.54 -27.12 -14.31
CA SER A 176 -35.99 -25.75 -14.36
C SER A 176 -36.84 -24.73 -13.61
N LYS A 177 -38.18 -24.91 -13.60
CA LYS A 177 -39.10 -23.98 -12.94
C LYS A 177 -38.94 -23.98 -11.42
N GLU A 178 -38.82 -25.15 -10.80
CA GLU A 178 -38.62 -25.25 -9.35
C GLU A 178 -37.24 -24.70 -8.93
N MET A 179 -36.21 -24.84 -9.78
CA MET A 179 -34.91 -24.20 -9.55
C MET A 179 -35.01 -22.67 -9.55
N GLU A 180 -35.73 -22.10 -10.53
CA GLU A 180 -35.99 -20.65 -10.59
C GLU A 180 -36.76 -20.17 -9.35
N ASP A 181 -37.77 -20.92 -8.93
CA ASP A 181 -38.58 -20.58 -7.75
C ASP A 181 -37.76 -20.66 -6.45
N PHE A 182 -36.85 -21.64 -6.33
CA PHE A 182 -35.92 -21.73 -5.20
C PHE A 182 -34.93 -20.56 -5.17
N LEU A 183 -34.36 -20.18 -6.31
CA LEU A 183 -33.47 -19.01 -6.40
C LEU A 183 -34.21 -17.73 -6.03
N SER A 184 -35.45 -17.58 -6.48
CA SER A 184 -36.34 -16.48 -6.10
C SER A 184 -36.64 -16.47 -4.60
N PHE A 185 -36.81 -17.64 -3.98
CA PHE A 185 -36.94 -17.76 -2.52
C PHE A 185 -35.68 -17.27 -1.81
N LEU A 186 -34.48 -17.67 -2.26
CA LEU A 186 -33.22 -17.19 -1.69
C LEU A 186 -33.10 -15.66 -1.77
N ASP A 187 -33.49 -15.06 -2.89
CA ASP A 187 -33.37 -13.61 -3.10
C ASP A 187 -34.38 -12.79 -2.31
N ASN A 188 -35.59 -13.32 -2.11
CA ASN A 188 -36.69 -12.57 -1.50
C ASN A 188 -36.89 -12.87 -0.01
N LYS A 189 -36.41 -14.03 0.48
CA LYS A 189 -36.65 -14.48 1.85
C LYS A 189 -35.39 -14.73 2.65
N VAL A 190 -34.21 -14.86 2.04
CA VAL A 190 -32.98 -15.21 2.75
C VAL A 190 -31.99 -14.05 2.72
N VAL A 191 -31.52 -13.63 3.90
CA VAL A 191 -30.50 -12.60 4.05
C VAL A 191 -29.20 -13.24 4.50
N PHE A 192 -28.17 -13.13 3.66
CA PHE A 192 -26.83 -13.66 3.95
C PHE A 192 -25.97 -12.58 4.59
N HIS A 193 -25.96 -12.53 5.92
CA HIS A 193 -25.26 -11.48 6.65
C HIS A 193 -23.74 -11.65 6.59
N SER A 194 -23.03 -10.55 6.34
CA SER A 194 -21.60 -10.47 6.58
C SER A 194 -21.34 -10.36 8.08
N THR A 195 -20.34 -11.08 8.59
CA THR A 195 -20.04 -11.10 10.03
C THR A 195 -18.54 -11.01 10.32
N MET A 196 -18.17 -10.46 11.47
CA MET A 196 -16.83 -10.50 12.04
C MET A 196 -16.89 -11.12 13.43
N VAL A 197 -15.92 -11.96 13.77
CA VAL A 197 -15.83 -12.63 15.07
C VAL A 197 -14.48 -12.41 15.75
N ASP A 198 -14.50 -12.16 17.05
CA ASP A 198 -13.30 -12.06 17.87
C ASP A 198 -13.53 -12.69 19.24
N ARG A 199 -13.06 -13.93 19.45
CA ARG A 199 -12.95 -14.54 20.78
C ARG A 199 -12.11 -15.81 20.71
N ILE A 200 -11.12 -15.94 21.58
CA ILE A 200 -10.38 -17.18 21.74
C ILE A 200 -11.22 -18.17 22.54
N THR A 201 -11.31 -19.39 22.01
CA THR A 201 -11.96 -20.51 22.68
C THR A 201 -11.06 -21.73 22.78
N SER A 202 -11.21 -22.45 23.88
CA SER A 202 -10.49 -23.65 24.29
C SER A 202 -11.50 -24.60 24.97
N GLN A 203 -11.05 -25.51 25.82
CA GLN A 203 -11.91 -26.46 26.52
C GLN A 203 -11.57 -26.52 28.01
N ARG A 204 -12.55 -26.92 28.84
CA ARG A 204 -12.33 -27.15 30.28
C ARG A 204 -11.29 -28.25 30.50
N VAL A 205 -10.42 -28.04 31.49
CA VAL A 205 -9.41 -29.04 31.87
C VAL A 205 -10.13 -30.27 32.43
N GLY A 206 -9.82 -31.44 31.89
CA GLY A 206 -10.45 -32.71 32.28
C GLY A 206 -11.82 -32.98 31.64
N ASP A 207 -12.40 -32.01 30.93
CA ASP A 207 -13.69 -32.14 30.26
C ASP A 207 -13.70 -31.37 28.93
N GLY A 208 -13.33 -32.06 27.84
CA GLY A 208 -13.21 -31.47 26.50
C GLY A 208 -14.52 -30.98 25.87
N ASP A 209 -15.64 -31.37 26.48
CA ASP A 209 -16.99 -31.13 25.97
C ASP A 209 -17.53 -29.75 26.36
N VAL A 210 -16.99 -29.14 27.43
CA VAL A 210 -17.31 -27.76 27.83
C VAL A 210 -16.38 -26.77 27.10
N PRO A 211 -16.91 -25.88 26.24
CA PRO A 211 -16.14 -24.78 25.70
C PRO A 211 -15.66 -23.85 26.82
N ARG A 212 -14.41 -23.43 26.73
CA ARG A 212 -13.81 -22.45 27.65
C ARG A 212 -13.32 -21.25 26.87
N ALA A 213 -13.88 -20.07 27.10
CA ALA A 213 -13.60 -18.85 26.39
C ALA A 213 -12.86 -17.83 27.26
N GLU A 214 -12.03 -17.03 26.61
CA GLU A 214 -11.31 -15.91 27.23
C GLU A 214 -12.28 -14.79 27.69
N PRO A 215 -11.78 -13.75 28.41
CA PRO A 215 -12.58 -12.59 28.76
C PRO A 215 -13.31 -12.04 27.54
N LEU A 216 -14.59 -11.74 27.70
CA LEU A 216 -15.44 -11.30 26.59
C LEU A 216 -14.90 -9.99 26.01
N PRO A 217 -14.52 -9.94 24.72
CA PRO A 217 -14.10 -8.69 24.09
C PRO A 217 -15.30 -7.82 23.76
N THR A 218 -15.03 -6.52 23.60
CA THR A 218 -16.06 -5.50 23.29
C THR A 218 -16.87 -5.83 22.04
N LYS A 219 -16.23 -6.43 21.02
CA LYS A 219 -16.86 -6.84 19.76
C LYS A 219 -16.59 -8.33 19.51
N ALA A 220 -17.33 -9.21 20.19
CA ALA A 220 -17.19 -10.66 20.02
C ALA A 220 -17.86 -11.19 18.74
N LEU A 221 -18.99 -10.61 18.35
CA LEU A 221 -19.74 -10.91 17.13
C LEU A 221 -20.29 -9.62 16.54
N VAL A 222 -19.85 -9.27 15.35
CA VAL A 222 -20.38 -8.15 14.58
C VAL A 222 -21.16 -8.69 13.40
N ILE A 223 -22.35 -8.15 13.14
CA ILE A 223 -23.25 -8.60 12.08
C ILE A 223 -23.71 -7.38 11.28
N GLU A 224 -23.55 -7.44 9.96
CA GLU A 224 -24.13 -6.44 9.07
C GLU A 224 -25.58 -6.78 8.74
N ASP A 225 -26.52 -5.91 9.10
CA ASP A 225 -27.95 -6.05 8.85
C ASP A 225 -28.53 -4.79 8.20
N LEU A 226 -28.20 -4.60 6.92
CA LEU A 226 -28.67 -3.46 6.14
C LEU A 226 -30.21 -3.44 5.98
N GLY A 227 -30.85 -4.60 6.07
CA GLY A 227 -32.29 -4.76 5.92
C GLY A 227 -33.08 -4.61 7.22
N ASN A 228 -32.40 -4.46 8.38
CA ASN A 228 -33.02 -4.50 9.71
C ASN A 228 -33.95 -5.72 9.90
N VAL A 229 -33.53 -6.90 9.44
CA VAL A 229 -34.34 -8.12 9.50
C VAL A 229 -34.10 -8.94 10.78
N LEU A 230 -33.00 -8.67 11.50
CA LEU A 230 -32.66 -9.35 12.74
C LEU A 230 -33.50 -8.82 13.92
N PRO A 231 -33.76 -9.65 14.94
CA PRO A 231 -34.42 -9.19 16.16
C PRO A 231 -33.59 -8.10 16.87
N ALA A 232 -34.24 -7.01 17.27
CA ALA A 232 -33.58 -5.91 17.99
C ALA A 232 -32.93 -6.36 19.32
N THR A 233 -33.50 -7.37 19.97
CA THR A 233 -32.97 -7.98 21.21
C THR A 233 -31.60 -8.65 21.02
N LEU A 234 -31.16 -8.91 19.79
CA LEU A 234 -29.85 -9.50 19.53
C LEU A 234 -28.70 -8.54 19.88
N GLU A 235 -28.92 -7.23 19.78
CA GLU A 235 -27.95 -6.19 20.12
C GLU A 235 -27.81 -5.99 21.65
N GLU A 236 -28.75 -6.51 22.44
CA GLU A 236 -28.68 -6.53 23.91
C GLU A 236 -27.72 -7.60 24.43
N ALA A 237 -27.36 -8.58 23.60
CA ALA A 237 -26.44 -9.64 23.96
C ALA A 237 -25.01 -9.09 24.11
N PRO A 238 -24.32 -9.37 25.24
CA PRO A 238 -22.97 -8.86 25.47
C PRO A 238 -21.98 -9.21 24.35
N GLY A 239 -21.25 -8.21 23.86
CA GLY A 239 -20.26 -8.37 22.79
C GLY A 239 -20.83 -8.50 21.38
N VAL A 240 -22.16 -8.37 21.20
CA VAL A 240 -22.79 -8.32 19.88
C VAL A 240 -22.90 -6.88 19.40
N VAL A 241 -22.55 -6.63 18.15
CA VAL A 241 -22.69 -5.31 17.50
C VAL A 241 -23.39 -5.49 16.15
N ILE A 242 -24.42 -4.68 15.89
CA ILE A 242 -25.15 -4.70 14.62
C ILE A 242 -24.76 -3.47 13.79
N ARG A 243 -24.22 -3.70 12.60
CA ARG A 243 -23.91 -2.65 11.62
C ARG A 243 -25.07 -2.50 10.64
N ARG A 244 -25.57 -1.28 10.51
CA ARG A 244 -26.72 -0.96 9.66
C ARG A 244 -26.34 -0.09 8.47
N THR A 245 -25.08 0.32 8.39
CA THR A 245 -24.54 1.11 7.29
C THR A 245 -23.53 0.28 6.52
N ALA A 246 -23.68 0.25 5.19
CA ALA A 246 -22.75 -0.46 4.30
C ALA A 246 -21.33 0.12 4.45
N GLY A 247 -20.32 -0.74 4.50
CA GLY A 247 -18.92 -0.34 4.68
C GLY A 247 -18.41 -0.41 6.12
N GLU A 248 -19.28 -0.44 7.13
CA GLU A 248 -18.84 -0.50 8.53
C GLU A 248 -18.24 -1.87 8.90
N ILE A 249 -18.79 -2.97 8.36
CA ILE A 249 -18.29 -4.31 8.65
C ILE A 249 -16.89 -4.53 8.06
N GLU A 250 -16.58 -3.89 6.92
CA GLU A 250 -15.25 -3.91 6.32
C GLU A 250 -14.21 -3.22 7.21
N ILE A 251 -14.59 -2.16 7.93
CA ILE A 251 -13.73 -1.51 8.94
C ILE A 251 -13.47 -2.48 10.09
N ASP A 252 -14.50 -3.14 10.62
CA ASP A 252 -14.38 -4.12 11.69
C ASP A 252 -13.51 -5.33 11.28
N HIS A 253 -13.67 -5.85 10.05
CA HIS A 253 -12.79 -6.87 9.48
C HIS A 253 -11.35 -6.37 9.34
N SER A 254 -11.15 -5.16 8.83
CA SER A 254 -9.84 -4.55 8.66
C SER A 254 -9.10 -4.47 10.00
N LEU A 255 -9.75 -3.94 11.04
CA LEU A 255 -9.20 -3.87 12.40
C LEU A 255 -8.87 -5.28 12.94
N LYS A 256 -9.80 -6.22 12.85
CA LYS A 256 -9.57 -7.59 13.36
C LYS A 256 -8.43 -8.30 12.65
N LEU A 257 -8.40 -8.24 11.32
CA LEU A 257 -7.44 -8.97 10.49
C LEU A 257 -6.05 -8.33 10.52
N ARG A 258 -5.97 -6.99 10.42
CA ARG A 258 -4.72 -6.25 10.27
C ARG A 258 -4.06 -5.85 11.59
N VAL A 259 -4.80 -5.84 12.70
CA VAL A 259 -4.25 -5.49 14.02
C VAL A 259 -4.08 -6.74 14.88
N ALA A 260 -5.18 -7.30 15.39
CA ALA A 260 -5.13 -8.42 16.33
C ALA A 260 -4.59 -9.70 15.66
N ASN A 261 -5.19 -10.12 14.55
CA ASN A 261 -4.78 -11.36 13.87
C ASN A 261 -3.39 -11.22 13.23
N ALA A 262 -3.00 -10.05 12.73
CA ALA A 262 -1.68 -9.80 12.16
C ALA A 262 -0.57 -9.97 13.20
N THR A 263 -0.68 -9.27 14.34
CA THR A 263 0.32 -9.34 15.42
C THR A 263 0.40 -10.74 16.02
N HIS A 264 -0.75 -11.40 16.22
CA HIS A 264 -0.78 -12.81 16.65
C HIS A 264 -0.08 -13.72 15.65
N THR A 265 -0.38 -13.56 14.34
CA THR A 265 0.22 -14.36 13.26
C THR A 265 1.72 -14.16 13.21
N ALA A 266 2.20 -12.92 13.28
CA ALA A 266 3.62 -12.59 13.25
C ALA A 266 4.40 -13.23 14.42
N MET A 267 3.76 -13.34 15.58
CA MET A 267 4.34 -13.92 16.80
C MET A 267 4.42 -15.44 16.80
N VAL A 268 3.34 -16.14 16.39
CA VAL A 268 3.24 -17.59 16.65
C VAL A 268 4.27 -18.43 15.92
N TYR A 269 4.78 -17.99 14.77
CA TYR A 269 5.80 -18.75 14.03
C TYR A 269 7.16 -18.73 14.71
N CYS A 270 7.60 -17.59 15.25
CA CYS A 270 8.86 -17.55 15.96
C CYS A 270 8.77 -18.34 17.28
N MET A 271 7.62 -18.31 17.95
CA MET A 271 7.34 -19.15 19.13
C MET A 271 7.36 -20.64 18.79
N ALA A 272 6.66 -21.05 17.73
CA ALA A 272 6.59 -22.45 17.28
C ALA A 272 7.98 -22.99 16.89
N LEU A 273 8.76 -22.22 16.12
CA LEU A 273 10.14 -22.59 15.76
C LEU A 273 11.05 -22.68 16.99
N SER A 274 10.78 -21.89 18.02
CA SER A 274 11.57 -21.84 19.27
C SER A 274 11.10 -22.85 20.34
N ARG A 275 10.34 -23.88 19.95
CA ARG A 275 9.83 -24.94 20.85
C ARG A 275 8.92 -24.43 21.98
N MET A 276 8.28 -23.28 21.80
CA MET A 276 7.26 -22.80 22.75
C MET A 276 5.93 -23.48 22.42
N PRO A 277 5.34 -24.24 23.35
CA PRO A 277 4.16 -25.06 23.05
C PRO A 277 2.92 -24.20 22.84
N ASP A 278 2.76 -23.11 23.58
CA ASP A 278 1.56 -22.29 23.59
C ASP A 278 1.84 -20.79 23.77
N THR A 279 0.87 -19.97 23.39
CA THR A 279 1.01 -18.51 23.38
C THR A 279 1.16 -17.88 24.77
N SER A 280 0.79 -18.55 25.86
CA SER A 280 1.00 -18.00 27.22
C SER A 280 2.48 -17.83 27.55
N ALA A 281 3.37 -18.57 26.86
CA ALA A 281 4.82 -18.39 26.96
C ALA A 281 5.32 -17.01 26.49
N CYS A 282 4.47 -16.20 25.84
CA CYS A 282 4.81 -14.81 25.52
C CYS A 282 4.80 -13.88 26.75
N ILE A 283 4.07 -14.24 27.80
CA ILE A 283 3.89 -13.41 29.00
C ILE A 283 5.25 -13.21 29.69
N GLY A 284 5.69 -11.95 29.75
CA GLY A 284 7.00 -11.60 30.31
C GLY A 284 8.21 -12.02 29.47
N HIS A 285 8.03 -12.53 28.24
CA HIS A 285 9.15 -12.92 27.39
C HIS A 285 9.88 -11.69 26.84
N PRO A 286 11.22 -11.59 26.98
CA PRO A 286 11.97 -10.35 26.72
C PRO A 286 12.02 -9.93 25.25
N LEU A 287 11.71 -10.83 24.31
CA LEU A 287 11.72 -10.53 22.87
C LEU A 287 10.33 -10.51 22.23
N ILE A 288 9.34 -11.23 22.76
CA ILE A 288 8.12 -11.50 22.01
C ILE A 288 7.14 -10.32 22.08
N LEU A 289 6.81 -9.85 23.29
CA LEU A 289 5.95 -8.70 23.46
C LEU A 289 6.56 -7.43 22.84
N PRO A 290 7.86 -7.14 23.03
CA PRO A 290 8.50 -6.03 22.33
C PRO A 290 8.49 -6.15 20.80
N TYR A 291 8.60 -7.37 20.26
CA TYR A 291 8.50 -7.61 18.82
C TYR A 291 7.13 -7.26 18.25
N ILE A 292 6.04 -7.79 18.85
CA ILE A 292 4.69 -7.47 18.35
C ILE A 292 4.35 -5.99 18.56
N GLN A 293 4.91 -5.37 19.59
CA GLN A 293 4.76 -3.94 19.82
C GLN A 293 5.53 -3.11 18.78
N ALA A 294 6.77 -3.48 18.45
CA ALA A 294 7.54 -2.83 17.39
C ALA A 294 6.84 -2.98 16.03
N LEU A 295 6.36 -4.18 15.70
CA LEU A 295 5.57 -4.43 14.49
C LEU A 295 4.32 -3.56 14.42
N TYR A 296 3.61 -3.42 15.55
CA TYR A 296 2.41 -2.60 15.61
C TYR A 296 2.72 -1.12 15.40
N GLU A 297 3.62 -0.56 16.19
CA GLU A 297 3.93 0.87 16.22
C GLU A 297 4.63 1.36 14.95
N GLN A 298 5.52 0.56 14.37
CA GLN A 298 6.32 1.00 13.21
C GLN A 298 5.54 0.89 11.89
N ASP A 299 4.65 -0.10 11.78
CA ASP A 299 4.06 -0.45 10.49
C ASP A 299 2.53 -0.53 10.53
N ILE A 300 1.96 -1.37 11.41
CA ILE A 300 0.51 -1.67 11.38
C ILE A 300 -0.31 -0.42 11.68
N VAL A 301 -0.01 0.30 12.76
CA VAL A 301 -0.82 1.44 13.20
C VAL A 301 -0.84 2.54 12.14
N ARG A 302 0.32 2.84 11.54
CA ARG A 302 0.47 3.87 10.51
C ARG A 302 -0.42 3.58 9.31
N MET A 303 -0.36 2.36 8.80
CA MET A 303 -1.07 2.00 7.57
C MET A 303 -2.56 1.84 7.78
N THR A 304 -2.97 1.18 8.88
CA THR A 304 -4.39 1.01 9.19
C THR A 304 -5.05 2.36 9.50
N SER A 305 -4.30 3.33 10.04
CA SER A 305 -4.82 4.67 10.36
C SER A 305 -5.04 5.58 9.14
N MET A 306 -4.66 5.16 7.92
CA MET A 306 -4.89 5.97 6.71
C MET A 306 -6.38 6.08 6.33
N GLY A 307 -7.23 5.16 6.80
CA GLY A 307 -8.68 5.17 6.55
C GLY A 307 -9.54 4.94 7.79
N ILE A 308 -8.92 4.77 8.97
CA ILE A 308 -9.59 4.47 10.24
C ILE A 308 -8.97 5.37 11.32
N PRO A 309 -9.75 5.98 12.23
CA PRO A 309 -9.18 6.81 13.28
C PRO A 309 -8.14 6.06 14.14
N HIS A 310 -6.98 6.67 14.37
CA HIS A 310 -5.89 6.07 15.16
C HIS A 310 -6.35 5.57 16.53
N ALA A 311 -7.23 6.31 17.22
CA ALA A 311 -7.77 5.93 18.52
C ALA A 311 -8.55 4.59 18.47
N GLU A 312 -9.26 4.31 17.37
CA GLU A 312 -9.96 3.04 17.19
C GLU A 312 -8.98 1.89 16.93
N VAL A 313 -7.95 2.12 16.11
CA VAL A 313 -6.86 1.16 15.86
C VAL A 313 -6.11 0.82 17.16
N GLN A 314 -5.82 1.82 17.99
CA GLN A 314 -5.17 1.66 19.30
C GLN A 314 -6.04 0.88 20.27
N SER A 315 -7.33 1.20 20.36
CA SER A 315 -8.26 0.50 21.26
C SER A 315 -8.34 -1.00 20.95
N VAL A 316 -8.31 -1.39 19.67
CA VAL A 316 -8.33 -2.80 19.27
C VAL A 316 -7.02 -3.50 19.64
N TYR A 317 -5.88 -2.82 19.46
CA TYR A 317 -4.58 -3.36 19.84
C TYR A 317 -4.47 -3.56 21.36
N ASP A 318 -4.90 -2.58 22.15
CA ASP A 318 -4.83 -2.63 23.62
C ASP A 318 -5.72 -3.74 24.19
N ASP A 319 -6.95 -3.86 23.69
CA ASP A 319 -7.86 -4.96 24.07
C ASP A 319 -7.25 -6.33 23.74
N TRP A 320 -6.72 -6.48 22.52
CA TRP A 320 -6.09 -7.71 22.07
C TRP A 320 -4.87 -8.07 22.92
N VAL A 321 -3.95 -7.13 23.16
CA VAL A 321 -2.72 -7.36 23.93
C VAL A 321 -3.03 -7.66 25.41
N ARG A 322 -4.07 -7.04 25.97
CA ARG A 322 -4.55 -7.33 27.32
C ARG A 322 -5.05 -8.78 27.43
N ARG A 323 -5.85 -9.24 26.45
CA ARG A 323 -6.33 -10.63 26.40
C ARG A 323 -5.21 -11.63 26.14
N LEU A 324 -4.30 -11.32 25.22
CA LEU A 324 -3.14 -12.15 24.89
C LEU A 324 -2.26 -12.46 26.11
N GLN A 325 -2.14 -11.50 27.04
CA GLN A 325 -1.34 -11.64 28.24
C GLN A 325 -2.08 -12.30 29.42
N HIS A 326 -3.31 -12.80 29.21
CA HIS A 326 -4.06 -13.43 30.27
C HIS A 326 -3.47 -14.80 30.63
N PRO A 327 -3.05 -15.06 31.90
CA PRO A 327 -2.26 -16.23 32.28
C PRO A 327 -2.99 -17.57 32.11
N GLN A 328 -4.32 -17.53 31.99
CA GLN A 328 -5.14 -18.72 31.85
C GLN A 328 -5.52 -19.06 30.39
N PHE A 329 -5.11 -18.24 29.41
CA PHE A 329 -5.36 -18.50 27.98
C PHE A 329 -4.05 -18.58 27.21
N GLY A 330 -3.86 -19.73 26.58
CA GLY A 330 -2.80 -19.99 25.62
C GLY A 330 -3.35 -20.87 24.51
N LEU A 331 -3.05 -20.54 23.26
CA LEU A 331 -3.32 -21.40 22.12
C LEU A 331 -2.03 -22.11 21.71
N GLY A 332 -2.12 -23.39 21.35
CA GLY A 332 -0.96 -24.15 20.91
C GLY A 332 -0.31 -23.48 19.68
N CYS A 333 0.96 -23.09 19.77
CA CYS A 333 1.62 -22.32 18.71
C CYS A 333 1.63 -23.08 17.37
N LEU A 334 1.87 -24.40 17.39
CA LEU A 334 1.81 -25.24 16.20
C LEU A 334 0.40 -25.37 15.62
N PHE A 335 -0.62 -25.46 16.47
CA PHE A 335 -2.03 -25.48 16.05
C PHE A 335 -2.39 -24.17 15.34
N VAL A 336 -2.01 -23.03 15.91
CA VAL A 336 -2.26 -21.71 15.32
C VAL A 336 -1.42 -21.46 14.07
N SER A 337 -0.28 -22.12 13.89
CA SER A 337 0.62 -21.89 12.73
C SER A 337 0.20 -22.61 11.44
N GLN A 338 -0.87 -23.41 11.44
CA GLN A 338 -1.34 -24.10 10.22
C GLN A 338 -1.93 -23.14 9.17
N ASN A 339 -1.91 -23.50 7.89
CA ASN A 339 -2.39 -22.67 6.76
C ASN A 339 -1.72 -21.29 6.73
N ALA A 340 -0.39 -21.28 6.79
CA ALA A 340 0.39 -20.07 6.92
C ALA A 340 0.27 -19.14 5.70
N SER A 341 0.24 -19.68 4.48
CA SER A 341 0.14 -18.88 3.25
C SER A 341 -1.18 -18.10 3.17
N GLN A 342 -2.28 -18.72 3.59
CA GLN A 342 -3.59 -18.06 3.68
C GLN A 342 -3.58 -16.94 4.73
N LYS A 343 -2.99 -17.18 5.90
CA LYS A 343 -2.84 -16.18 6.97
C LYS A 343 -1.94 -15.02 6.57
N LEU A 344 -0.86 -15.29 5.85
CA LEU A 344 -0.02 -14.26 5.23
C LEU A 344 -0.89 -13.36 4.34
N GLY A 345 -1.65 -13.99 3.44
CA GLY A 345 -2.55 -13.32 2.50
C GLY A 345 -3.61 -12.42 3.14
N LEU A 346 -4.28 -12.90 4.18
CA LEU A 346 -5.40 -12.17 4.80
C LEU A 346 -4.97 -11.17 5.87
N ARG A 347 -3.82 -11.37 6.53
CA ARG A 347 -3.50 -10.67 7.79
C ARG A 347 -2.29 -9.76 7.69
N LEU A 348 -1.28 -10.10 6.87
CA LEU A 348 -0.03 -9.34 6.79
C LEU A 348 0.10 -8.61 5.45
N LEU A 349 -0.20 -9.29 4.34
CA LEU A 349 0.01 -8.74 3.00
C LEU A 349 -0.77 -7.45 2.68
N PRO A 350 -2.03 -7.25 3.11
CA PRO A 350 -2.73 -6.00 2.82
C PRO A 350 -1.94 -4.79 3.34
N THR A 351 -1.47 -4.86 4.59
CA THR A 351 -0.64 -3.81 5.20
C THR A 351 0.72 -3.66 4.50
N ILE A 352 1.39 -4.78 4.15
CA ILE A 352 2.68 -4.75 3.45
C ILE A 352 2.56 -4.07 2.08
N ARG A 353 1.54 -4.43 1.30
CA ARG A 353 1.31 -3.87 -0.05
C ARG A 353 1.00 -2.39 0.01
N GLU A 354 0.08 -1.98 0.88
CA GLU A 354 -0.25 -0.57 1.06
C GLU A 354 0.96 0.25 1.51
N SER A 355 1.84 -0.32 2.37
CA SER A 355 3.08 0.36 2.76
C SER A 355 3.97 0.62 1.55
N ILE A 356 4.24 -0.43 0.76
CA ILE A 356 5.08 -0.38 -0.44
C ILE A 356 4.49 0.62 -1.45
N ASP A 357 3.17 0.59 -1.66
CA ASP A 357 2.47 1.52 -2.57
C ASP A 357 2.53 2.98 -2.08
N ALA A 358 2.50 3.21 -0.76
CA ALA A 358 2.64 4.53 -0.14
C ALA A 358 4.10 5.04 -0.06
N VAL A 359 5.06 4.37 -0.71
CA VAL A 359 6.51 4.68 -0.72
C VAL A 359 7.19 4.49 0.66
N GLY A 360 6.49 3.90 1.63
CA GLY A 360 7.06 3.46 2.90
C GLY A 360 7.48 1.98 2.82
N LEU A 361 8.78 1.68 2.89
CA LEU A 361 9.18 0.28 3.00
C LEU A 361 8.69 -0.29 4.35
N PRO A 362 8.04 -1.46 4.37
CA PRO A 362 7.70 -2.12 5.62
C PRO A 362 8.97 -2.37 6.45
N GLY A 363 8.85 -2.21 7.75
CA GLY A 363 9.96 -2.29 8.69
C GLY A 363 10.56 -3.68 8.83
N PRO A 364 11.74 -3.79 9.49
CA PRO A 364 12.42 -5.06 9.74
C PRO A 364 11.56 -6.11 10.46
N ALA A 365 10.64 -5.69 11.33
CA ALA A 365 9.73 -6.58 12.06
C ALA A 365 8.78 -7.33 11.11
N PHE A 366 8.20 -6.64 10.11
CA PHE A 366 7.37 -7.29 9.09
C PHE A 366 8.17 -8.26 8.23
N ALA A 367 9.38 -7.86 7.82
CA ALA A 367 10.24 -8.74 7.02
C ALA A 367 10.62 -10.01 7.80
N PHE A 368 10.88 -9.89 9.10
CA PHE A 368 11.12 -11.04 9.98
C PHE A 368 9.88 -11.92 10.11
N ALA A 369 8.69 -11.36 10.29
CA ALA A 369 7.43 -12.13 10.37
C ALA A 369 7.27 -13.06 9.16
N VAL A 370 7.44 -12.50 7.96
CA VAL A 370 7.36 -13.27 6.71
C VAL A 370 8.48 -14.31 6.61
N ALA A 371 9.71 -13.95 6.98
CA ALA A 371 10.84 -14.88 6.96
C ALA A 371 10.64 -16.06 7.93
N ALA A 372 10.11 -15.82 9.13
CA ALA A 372 9.82 -16.87 10.12
C ALA A 372 8.71 -17.80 9.63
N MET A 373 7.69 -17.28 8.94
CA MET A 373 6.66 -18.07 8.28
C MET A 373 7.24 -18.98 7.19
N LEU A 374 8.09 -18.44 6.32
CA LEU A 374 8.76 -19.23 5.28
C LEU A 374 9.67 -20.30 5.91
N ARG A 375 10.39 -19.97 6.98
CA ARG A 375 11.21 -20.93 7.73
C ARG A 375 10.36 -22.04 8.36
N PHE A 376 9.17 -21.73 8.86
CA PHE A 376 8.22 -22.71 9.36
C PHE A 376 7.69 -23.62 8.25
N LEU A 377 7.44 -23.07 7.06
CA LEU A 377 6.98 -23.80 5.88
C LEU A 377 8.08 -24.59 5.15
N THR A 378 9.32 -24.55 5.63
CA THR A 378 10.46 -25.22 4.98
C THR A 378 10.55 -26.69 5.41
N PRO A 379 10.31 -27.67 4.53
CA PRO A 379 10.39 -29.07 4.91
C PRO A 379 11.84 -29.53 5.11
N CYS A 380 12.07 -30.39 6.10
CA CYS A 380 13.36 -30.98 6.41
C CYS A 380 13.38 -32.50 6.20
N GLY A 381 14.49 -33.04 5.69
CA GLY A 381 14.66 -34.48 5.51
C GLY A 381 13.63 -35.14 4.57
N PRO A 382 13.54 -36.48 4.58
CA PRO A 382 12.57 -37.23 3.79
C PRO A 382 11.12 -36.86 4.12
N GLN A 383 10.25 -36.81 3.10
CA GLN A 383 8.83 -36.41 3.22
C GLN A 383 7.88 -37.58 2.93
N PRO A 384 7.65 -38.50 3.90
CA PRO A 384 6.91 -39.74 3.66
C PRO A 384 5.41 -39.53 3.39
N ARG A 385 4.83 -38.41 3.84
CA ARG A 385 3.40 -38.07 3.70
C ARG A 385 3.13 -37.00 2.63
N LEU A 386 4.06 -36.81 1.68
CA LEU A 386 3.97 -35.79 0.63
C LEU A 386 2.72 -35.91 -0.26
N ALA A 387 2.22 -37.13 -0.48
CA ALA A 387 1.00 -37.41 -1.24
C ALA A 387 -0.28 -36.90 -0.53
N GLN A 388 -0.23 -36.69 0.79
CA GLN A 388 -1.34 -36.20 1.61
C GLN A 388 -1.22 -34.70 1.88
N ASN A 389 -0.29 -34.00 1.20
CA ASN A 389 0.07 -32.60 1.47
C ASN A 389 0.48 -32.35 2.94
N VAL A 390 1.05 -33.35 3.61
CA VAL A 390 1.62 -33.24 4.96
C VAL A 390 3.13 -33.23 4.88
N PHE A 391 3.74 -32.17 5.40
CA PHE A 391 5.18 -31.92 5.36
C PHE A 391 5.77 -32.01 6.76
N THR A 392 7.05 -32.38 6.87
CA THR A 392 7.80 -32.40 8.13
C THR A 392 8.79 -31.24 8.14
N GLY A 393 8.68 -30.35 9.11
CA GLY A 393 9.58 -29.22 9.36
C GLY A 393 10.44 -29.42 10.61
N ARG A 394 11.36 -28.47 10.84
CA ARG A 394 12.32 -28.51 11.97
C ARG A 394 12.29 -27.25 12.82
N MET A 395 12.15 -27.43 14.13
CA MET A 395 12.35 -26.39 15.16
C MET A 395 13.83 -26.09 15.37
N ASP A 396 14.12 -25.00 16.04
CA ASP A 396 15.48 -24.61 16.41
C ASP A 396 16.07 -25.58 17.45
N PRO A 397 17.40 -25.67 17.57
CA PRO A 397 18.07 -26.43 18.63
C PRO A 397 17.68 -25.90 20.02
N LYS A 398 17.69 -26.76 21.04
CA LYS A 398 17.54 -26.31 22.43
C LYS A 398 18.70 -25.37 22.77
N PRO A 399 18.46 -24.26 23.50
CA PRO A 399 19.53 -23.49 24.10
C PRO A 399 20.41 -24.41 24.95
N GLN A 400 21.74 -24.35 24.81
CA GLN A 400 22.63 -25.03 25.76
C GLN A 400 22.38 -24.45 27.15
N ALA A 401 21.89 -25.27 28.08
CA ALA A 401 21.72 -24.83 29.47
C ALA A 401 23.10 -24.54 30.08
N GLN A 402 23.28 -23.36 30.67
CA GLN A 402 24.32 -23.20 31.68
C GLN A 402 23.96 -24.10 32.87
N PRO A 403 24.91 -24.85 33.43
CA PRO A 403 24.65 -25.74 34.55
C PRO A 403 24.26 -24.88 35.74
N THR A 404 23.01 -25.00 36.18
CA THR A 404 22.57 -24.50 37.47
C THR A 404 22.06 -25.68 38.27
N GLU A 405 22.67 -25.86 39.43
CA GLU A 405 22.21 -26.79 40.45
C GLU A 405 20.80 -26.38 40.92
N ASP A 406 20.03 -27.40 41.30
CA ASP A 406 18.72 -27.33 41.95
C ASP A 406 17.50 -26.91 41.12
N ASN A 407 16.87 -27.92 40.49
CA ASN A 407 15.41 -28.06 40.66
C ASN A 407 14.90 -29.50 40.41
N PRO A 408 14.64 -30.30 41.46
CA PRO A 408 14.04 -31.61 41.30
C PRO A 408 12.51 -31.46 41.36
N LYS A 409 11.84 -31.54 40.20
CA LYS A 409 10.49 -32.11 39.97
C LYS A 409 9.89 -31.54 38.68
N ARG A 410 10.04 -32.25 37.57
CA ARG A 410 8.99 -32.30 36.53
C ARG A 410 8.85 -33.73 36.02
N ALA A 411 7.60 -34.15 35.95
CA ALA A 411 7.15 -35.52 35.88
C ALA A 411 7.65 -36.25 34.64
N LYS A 412 8.09 -37.51 34.84
CA LYS A 412 8.21 -38.51 33.79
C LYS A 412 6.82 -38.78 33.23
N HIS A 413 6.56 -38.37 31.99
CA HIS A 413 5.55 -39.02 31.16
C HIS A 413 6.24 -39.96 30.16
N SER A 414 5.60 -41.12 30.04
CA SER A 414 6.03 -42.38 29.46
C SER A 414 6.08 -42.38 27.92
N ASN A 415 7.08 -43.08 27.37
CA ASN A 415 7.15 -43.72 26.05
C ASN A 415 6.45 -43.00 24.88
N GLY A 416 7.21 -42.10 24.24
CA GLY A 416 6.87 -41.40 23.00
C GLY A 416 7.01 -39.89 23.19
N THR A 417 8.06 -39.28 22.64
CA THR A 417 8.28 -37.82 22.66
C THR A 417 7.39 -37.06 21.67
N GLU A 418 6.62 -37.81 20.86
CA GLU A 418 5.74 -37.30 19.81
C GLU A 418 4.32 -37.03 20.35
N ILE A 419 3.81 -35.81 20.12
CA ILE A 419 2.46 -35.37 20.49
C ILE A 419 1.61 -35.07 19.25
N VAL A 420 0.33 -35.40 19.28
CA VAL A 420 -0.66 -34.99 18.26
C VAL A 420 -1.24 -33.64 18.64
N TYR A 421 -1.16 -32.63 17.76
CA TYR A 421 -1.64 -31.28 18.07
C TYR A 421 -2.77 -30.77 17.16
N ALA A 422 -2.99 -31.39 16.00
CA ALA A 422 -4.08 -31.02 15.09
C ALA A 422 -4.47 -32.17 14.15
N GLY A 423 -5.55 -32.89 14.45
CA GLY A 423 -5.98 -34.04 13.65
C GLY A 423 -4.93 -35.15 13.67
N ASP A 424 -4.26 -35.38 12.55
CA ASP A 424 -3.18 -36.34 12.33
C ASP A 424 -1.78 -35.69 12.29
N LEU A 425 -1.68 -34.40 12.66
CA LEU A 425 -0.42 -33.67 12.75
C LEU A 425 0.27 -33.89 14.09
N THR A 426 1.53 -34.26 14.04
CA THR A 426 2.38 -34.59 15.18
C THR A 426 3.57 -33.66 15.33
N ALA A 427 4.11 -33.56 16.54
CA ALA A 427 5.35 -32.86 16.83
C ALA A 427 6.16 -33.59 17.89
N ASP A 428 7.49 -33.60 17.74
CA ASP A 428 8.43 -34.07 18.73
C ASP A 428 9.31 -32.90 19.17
N PHE A 429 9.03 -32.38 20.37
CA PHE A 429 9.75 -31.25 20.94
C PHE A 429 11.17 -31.60 21.42
N GLU A 430 11.49 -32.89 21.58
CA GLU A 430 12.85 -33.35 21.90
C GLU A 430 13.68 -33.43 20.62
N ALA A 431 13.20 -34.13 19.60
CA ALA A 431 13.82 -34.23 18.29
C ALA A 431 13.81 -32.89 17.52
N GLY A 432 12.89 -31.98 17.85
CA GLY A 432 12.71 -30.69 17.20
C GLY A 432 12.08 -30.81 15.81
N THR A 433 11.14 -31.72 15.63
CA THR A 433 10.43 -31.94 14.36
C THR A 433 8.92 -31.75 14.54
N TYR A 434 8.23 -31.35 13.48
CA TYR A 434 6.78 -31.22 13.47
C TYR A 434 6.23 -31.46 12.07
N SER A 435 5.00 -31.97 11.98
CA SER A 435 4.31 -32.12 10.69
C SER A 435 3.27 -31.02 10.49
N PHE A 436 3.21 -30.37 9.32
CA PHE A 436 2.31 -29.26 9.04
C PHE A 436 1.61 -29.38 7.68
N ARG A 437 0.55 -28.58 7.48
CA ARG A 437 -0.16 -28.39 6.21
C ARG A 437 -0.23 -26.92 5.82
N ASP A 438 -0.22 -26.69 4.50
CA ASP A 438 -0.37 -25.36 3.93
C ASP A 438 -1.01 -25.41 2.53
N GLY A 439 -2.33 -25.22 2.47
CA GLY A 439 -3.10 -25.30 1.22
C GLY A 439 -2.82 -26.58 0.42
N GLU A 440 -2.61 -26.42 -0.89
CA GLU A 440 -2.22 -27.51 -1.81
C GLU A 440 -0.72 -27.88 -1.73
N GLY A 441 0.04 -27.28 -0.81
CA GLY A 441 1.45 -27.57 -0.60
C GLY A 441 2.40 -26.90 -1.59
N THR A 442 1.96 -25.91 -2.37
CA THR A 442 2.80 -25.20 -3.36
C THR A 442 4.02 -24.54 -2.74
N VAL A 443 3.84 -23.77 -1.66
CA VAL A 443 4.95 -23.04 -1.00
C VAL A 443 5.96 -24.01 -0.36
N PRO A 444 5.55 -25.01 0.44
CA PRO A 444 6.49 -25.99 0.99
C PRO A 444 7.29 -26.77 -0.07
N ARG A 445 6.66 -27.13 -1.20
CA ARG A 445 7.35 -27.81 -2.31
C ARG A 445 8.42 -26.93 -2.96
N LEU A 446 8.13 -25.64 -3.19
CA LEU A 446 9.10 -24.68 -3.72
C LEU A 446 10.28 -24.49 -2.77
N LEU A 447 10.02 -24.34 -1.46
CA LEU A 447 11.07 -24.21 -0.44
C LEU A 447 11.92 -25.47 -0.33
N HIS A 448 11.30 -26.66 -0.39
CA HIS A 448 12.02 -27.93 -0.36
C HIS A 448 12.94 -28.12 -1.57
N ALA A 449 12.44 -27.81 -2.78
CA ALA A 449 13.24 -27.86 -3.99
C ALA A 449 14.41 -26.86 -3.95
N ALA A 450 14.17 -25.65 -3.44
CA ALA A 450 15.21 -24.63 -3.28
C ALA A 450 16.29 -25.06 -2.28
N GLN A 451 15.92 -25.69 -1.16
CA GLN A 451 16.87 -26.25 -0.20
C GLN A 451 17.73 -27.37 -0.80
N ALA A 452 17.13 -28.26 -1.58
CA ALA A 452 17.86 -29.33 -2.28
C ALA A 452 18.85 -28.76 -3.30
N ALA A 453 18.41 -27.79 -4.11
CA ALA A 453 19.27 -27.10 -5.08
C ALA A 453 20.42 -26.33 -4.39
N ALA A 454 20.11 -25.61 -3.31
CA ALA A 454 21.08 -24.90 -2.48
C ALA A 454 22.14 -25.84 -1.86
N GLY A 455 21.74 -27.06 -1.48
CA GLY A 455 22.66 -28.10 -1.00
C GLY A 455 23.60 -28.67 -2.07
N ALA A 456 23.18 -28.67 -3.34
CA ALA A 456 23.98 -29.18 -4.46
C ALA A 456 25.10 -28.23 -4.91
N VAL A 457 25.04 -26.94 -4.54
CA VAL A 457 26.03 -25.90 -4.94
C VAL A 457 27.35 -25.98 -4.14
N GLY A 458 27.50 -26.95 -3.22
CA GLY A 458 28.74 -27.18 -2.46
C GLY A 458 28.93 -26.22 -1.28
N LEU A 459 29.67 -26.67 -0.25
CA LEU A 459 29.87 -25.95 1.03
C LEU A 459 31.15 -25.10 1.09
N ALA A 460 31.92 -25.01 0.00
CA ALA A 460 33.14 -24.19 -0.07
C ALA A 460 32.80 -22.69 -0.17
N ASP A 461 33.75 -21.81 0.22
CA ASP A 461 33.53 -20.34 0.24
C ASP A 461 33.10 -19.77 -1.13
N GLU A 462 33.54 -20.38 -2.24
CA GLU A 462 33.14 -19.99 -3.61
C GLU A 462 31.65 -20.32 -3.92
N GLY A 463 31.05 -21.32 -3.25
CA GLY A 463 29.65 -21.75 -3.46
C GLY A 463 28.62 -21.01 -2.60
N LYS A 464 29.07 -20.27 -1.58
CA LYS A 464 28.19 -19.59 -0.60
C LYS A 464 27.31 -18.52 -1.26
N ALA A 465 27.86 -17.75 -2.19
CA ALA A 465 27.10 -16.74 -2.94
C ALA A 465 26.01 -17.39 -3.83
N GLY A 466 26.33 -18.51 -4.49
CA GLY A 466 25.39 -19.26 -5.31
C GLY A 466 24.24 -19.85 -4.49
N ARG A 467 24.53 -20.40 -3.30
CA ARG A 467 23.52 -20.89 -2.36
C ARG A 467 22.55 -19.80 -1.92
N ILE A 468 23.07 -18.63 -1.53
CA ILE A 468 22.26 -17.46 -1.13
C ILE A 468 21.37 -17.02 -2.30
N ALA A 469 21.92 -16.96 -3.52
CA ALA A 469 21.16 -16.56 -4.71
C ALA A 469 19.99 -17.51 -5.01
N VAL A 470 20.18 -18.84 -4.89
CA VAL A 470 19.11 -19.83 -5.08
C VAL A 470 17.98 -19.63 -4.07
N LEU A 471 18.32 -19.46 -2.79
CA LEU A 471 17.34 -19.28 -1.72
C LEU A 471 16.61 -17.93 -1.84
N HIS A 472 17.34 -16.86 -2.18
CA HIS A 472 16.76 -15.54 -2.43
C HIS A 472 15.80 -15.57 -3.62
N SER A 473 16.17 -16.24 -4.71
CA SER A 473 15.29 -16.43 -5.88
C SER A 473 14.02 -17.19 -5.52
N ALA A 474 14.10 -18.22 -4.67
CA ALA A 474 12.93 -18.95 -4.20
C ALA A 474 11.99 -18.07 -3.34
N VAL A 475 12.55 -17.29 -2.41
CA VAL A 475 11.77 -16.33 -1.61
C VAL A 475 11.09 -15.31 -2.52
N SER A 476 11.83 -14.73 -3.45
CA SER A 476 11.30 -13.77 -4.43
C SER A 476 10.15 -14.38 -5.23
N LYS A 477 10.34 -15.58 -5.78
CA LYS A 477 9.29 -16.31 -6.53
C LYS A 477 8.05 -16.58 -5.68
N ILE A 478 8.21 -16.98 -4.42
CA ILE A 478 7.08 -17.24 -3.51
C ILE A 478 6.32 -15.95 -3.22
N LEU A 479 7.03 -14.85 -2.92
CA LEU A 479 6.39 -13.55 -2.66
C LEU A 479 5.77 -12.94 -3.93
N SER A 480 6.31 -13.18 -5.11
CA SER A 480 5.62 -12.82 -6.36
C SER A 480 4.33 -13.64 -6.53
N LEU A 481 4.39 -14.97 -6.42
CA LEU A 481 3.24 -15.86 -6.66
C LEU A 481 2.12 -15.75 -5.61
N GLN A 482 2.48 -15.71 -4.33
CA GLN A 482 1.52 -15.69 -3.23
C GLN A 482 1.14 -14.27 -2.81
N ALA A 483 2.06 -13.31 -3.02
CA ALA A 483 1.92 -11.98 -2.48
C ALA A 483 1.86 -10.86 -3.52
N GLY A 484 1.97 -11.14 -4.82
CA GLY A 484 1.96 -10.08 -5.84
C GLY A 484 3.02 -9.01 -5.59
N LEU A 485 4.13 -9.41 -4.94
CA LEU A 485 5.27 -8.55 -4.63
C LEU A 485 6.34 -8.74 -5.69
N ASP A 486 6.00 -8.47 -6.94
CA ASP A 486 6.86 -8.53 -8.13
C ASP A 486 7.30 -7.14 -8.61
N SER A 487 6.78 -6.08 -8.00
CA SER A 487 7.20 -4.71 -8.30
C SER A 487 8.62 -4.42 -7.80
N VAL A 488 9.36 -3.58 -8.52
CA VAL A 488 10.69 -3.10 -8.11
C VAL A 488 10.63 -2.38 -6.74
N ALA A 489 9.50 -1.72 -6.43
CA ALA A 489 9.28 -1.09 -5.14
C ALA A 489 9.29 -2.10 -3.96
N ALA A 490 8.93 -3.36 -4.22
CA ALA A 490 8.97 -4.42 -3.22
C ALA A 490 10.37 -5.04 -3.06
N THR A 491 11.31 -4.84 -3.99
CA THR A 491 12.63 -5.50 -4.00
C THR A 491 13.43 -5.31 -2.70
N PRO A 492 13.49 -4.13 -2.07
CA PRO A 492 14.21 -3.97 -0.80
C PRO A 492 13.59 -4.82 0.32
N PHE A 493 12.26 -4.85 0.41
CA PHE A 493 11.54 -5.67 1.39
C PHE A 493 11.74 -7.17 1.14
N VAL A 494 11.56 -7.62 -0.10
CA VAL A 494 11.79 -9.02 -0.50
C VAL A 494 13.23 -9.46 -0.19
N SER A 495 14.20 -8.58 -0.44
CA SER A 495 15.61 -8.86 -0.13
C SER A 495 15.86 -8.96 1.37
N LEU A 496 15.21 -8.13 2.18
CA LEU A 496 15.31 -8.21 3.64
C LEU A 496 14.67 -9.49 4.18
N VAL A 497 13.49 -9.88 3.66
CA VAL A 497 12.85 -11.18 3.99
C VAL A 497 13.79 -12.32 3.64
N ALA A 498 14.36 -12.32 2.44
CA ALA A 498 15.30 -13.34 1.99
C ALA A 498 16.54 -13.41 2.89
N ALA A 499 17.10 -12.27 3.31
CA ALA A 499 18.26 -12.22 4.18
C ALA A 499 17.98 -12.86 5.55
N TYR A 500 16.82 -12.58 6.17
CA TYR A 500 16.42 -13.22 7.43
C TYR A 500 16.12 -14.70 7.27
N TYR A 501 15.43 -15.07 6.19
CA TYR A 501 15.12 -16.46 5.87
C TYR A 501 16.40 -17.30 5.70
N VAL A 502 17.35 -16.80 4.89
CA VAL A 502 18.66 -17.44 4.66
C VAL A 502 19.41 -17.65 5.97
N LYS A 503 19.49 -16.64 6.83
CA LYS A 503 20.12 -16.77 8.16
C LYS A 503 19.52 -17.93 8.98
N MET A 504 18.20 -18.08 8.98
CA MET A 504 17.52 -19.12 9.76
C MET A 504 17.68 -20.52 9.17
N VAL A 505 17.72 -20.68 7.84
CA VAL A 505 17.96 -21.99 7.22
C VAL A 505 19.42 -22.41 7.26
N ASP A 506 20.35 -21.45 7.38
CA ASP A 506 21.78 -21.70 7.61
C ASP A 506 22.12 -21.99 9.09
N GLY A 507 21.11 -22.10 9.96
CA GLY A 507 21.24 -22.64 11.30
C GLY A 507 21.20 -21.63 12.45
N ALA A 508 21.04 -20.33 12.17
CA ALA A 508 20.79 -19.36 13.23
C ALA A 508 19.38 -19.57 13.82
N PRO A 509 19.23 -19.74 15.16
CA PRO A 509 17.91 -19.81 15.78
C PRO A 509 17.05 -18.58 15.47
N CYS A 510 15.76 -18.77 15.29
CA CYS A 510 14.78 -17.74 14.96
C CYS A 510 14.83 -16.57 15.95
N MET A 511 14.90 -16.85 17.26
CA MET A 511 15.03 -15.82 18.30
C MET A 511 16.35 -15.04 18.24
N GLN A 512 17.43 -15.64 17.74
CA GLN A 512 18.69 -14.92 17.54
C GLN A 512 18.58 -13.94 16.37
N VAL A 513 17.83 -14.27 15.32
CA VAL A 513 17.56 -13.36 14.20
C VAL A 513 16.59 -12.24 14.61
N LEU A 514 15.64 -12.53 15.50
CA LEU A 514 14.70 -11.54 16.04
C LEU A 514 15.39 -10.52 16.97
N ARG A 515 16.35 -10.97 17.78
CA ARG A 515 16.95 -10.17 18.85
C ARG A 515 17.46 -8.79 18.38
N PRO A 516 18.28 -8.65 17.32
CA PRO A 516 18.74 -7.35 16.87
C PRO A 516 17.61 -6.41 16.44
N ILE A 517 16.54 -6.95 15.86
CA ILE A 517 15.36 -6.15 15.43
C ILE A 517 14.66 -5.59 16.66
N VAL A 518 14.49 -6.42 17.69
CA VAL A 518 13.90 -6.03 18.96
C VAL A 518 14.82 -5.10 19.74
N GLU A 519 16.12 -5.36 19.78
CA GLU A 519 17.10 -4.51 20.47
C GLU A 519 17.27 -3.17 19.79
N GLU A 520 17.19 -3.09 18.46
CA GLU A 520 17.16 -1.83 17.72
C GLU A 520 15.87 -1.06 18.01
N ALA A 521 14.71 -1.73 17.93
CA ALA A 521 13.44 -1.12 18.30
C ALA A 521 13.45 -0.68 19.77
N ILE A 522 13.90 -1.52 20.69
CA ILE A 522 14.07 -1.21 22.11
C ILE A 522 15.11 -0.10 22.29
N SER A 523 16.20 -0.03 21.53
CA SER A 523 17.21 1.03 21.61
C SER A 523 16.64 2.38 21.17
N MET A 524 15.87 2.39 20.08
CA MET A 524 15.04 3.54 19.68
C MET A 524 14.01 3.90 20.76
N LYS A 525 13.61 2.93 21.61
CA LYS A 525 12.68 3.09 22.73
C LYS A 525 13.32 3.32 24.12
N ASN A 526 14.61 3.05 24.31
CA ASN A 526 15.41 3.08 25.55
C ASN A 526 16.19 4.39 25.68
N ILE A 527 15.97 5.32 24.75
CA ILE A 527 15.89 6.72 25.11
C ILE A 527 14.85 6.78 26.26
N PRO A 528 15.21 7.22 27.48
CA PRO A 528 14.45 6.98 28.72
C PRO A 528 12.96 7.36 28.63
N VAL A 529 12.10 6.86 29.52
CA VAL A 529 10.65 7.18 29.50
C VAL A 529 10.37 8.69 29.61
N SER A 530 11.24 9.43 30.29
CA SER A 530 11.26 10.90 30.25
C SER A 530 11.38 11.42 28.81
N ALA A 531 12.12 10.72 27.95
CA ALA A 531 12.37 11.04 26.56
C ALA A 531 11.41 10.43 25.52
N ARG A 532 10.47 9.57 25.92
CA ARG A 532 9.32 9.15 25.09
C ARG A 532 8.14 10.07 25.30
N GLU A 533 7.92 10.49 26.54
CA GLU A 533 7.20 11.73 26.80
C GLU A 533 7.93 12.90 26.14
N ASP A 534 9.29 12.95 26.09
CA ASP A 534 10.06 13.89 25.25
C ASP A 534 10.15 13.58 23.76
N MET A 535 9.47 12.59 23.18
CA MET A 535 9.45 12.46 21.71
C MET A 535 8.20 13.07 21.12
N ASP A 536 7.04 12.81 21.74
CA ASP A 536 5.84 13.62 21.53
C ASP A 536 6.05 15.03 22.08
N THR A 537 6.71 15.21 23.23
CA THR A 537 7.13 16.55 23.67
C THR A 537 8.41 17.07 22.99
N GLU A 538 9.27 16.34 22.27
CA GLU A 538 10.27 16.97 21.37
C GLU A 538 9.59 17.50 20.11
N LEU A 539 8.64 16.73 19.59
CA LEU A 539 7.85 17.10 18.42
C LEU A 539 6.99 18.31 18.71
N THR A 540 6.38 18.36 19.90
CA THR A 540 5.42 19.40 20.31
C THR A 540 6.00 20.46 21.26
N ARG A 541 7.21 20.29 21.82
CA ARG A 541 7.84 21.36 22.62
C ARG A 541 8.22 22.53 21.73
N PRO A 542 8.18 23.75 22.29
CA PRO A 542 8.80 24.89 21.67
C PRO A 542 10.31 24.67 21.51
N LEU A 543 10.81 24.91 20.29
CA LEU A 543 12.23 24.91 19.96
C LEU A 543 12.89 26.17 20.53
N ARG A 544 14.10 26.02 21.07
CA ARG A 544 14.94 27.17 21.44
C ARG A 544 15.57 27.76 20.17
N LEU A 545 15.84 29.07 20.17
CA LEU A 545 16.42 29.78 19.01
C LEU A 545 17.68 29.08 18.45
N GLY A 546 18.57 28.59 19.31
CA GLY A 546 19.78 27.89 18.90
C GLY A 546 19.54 26.49 18.30
N GLU A 547 18.36 25.91 18.46
CA GLU A 547 18.00 24.57 17.96
C GLU A 547 17.38 24.61 16.55
N ILE A 548 16.72 25.71 16.19
CA ILE A 548 15.91 25.84 14.97
C ILE A 548 16.71 25.44 13.72
N ALA A 549 17.89 26.04 13.52
CA ALA A 549 18.70 25.77 12.34
C ALA A 549 19.14 24.30 12.23
N ARG A 550 19.39 23.63 13.36
CA ARG A 550 19.70 22.19 13.37
C ARG A 550 18.47 21.37 13.02
N VAL A 551 17.33 21.64 13.66
CA VAL A 551 16.09 20.90 13.42
C VAL A 551 15.63 21.04 11.98
N VAL A 552 15.67 22.24 11.40
CA VAL A 552 15.35 22.46 9.98
C VAL A 552 16.27 21.65 9.08
N ARG A 553 17.59 21.61 9.34
CA ARG A 553 18.51 20.77 8.56
C ARG A 553 18.17 19.28 8.70
N ASP A 554 17.91 18.81 9.91
CA ASP A 554 17.58 17.40 10.17
C ASP A 554 16.30 16.98 9.42
N GLU A 555 15.26 17.81 9.42
CA GLU A 555 14.01 17.53 8.68
C GLU A 555 14.20 17.68 7.16
N MET A 556 14.99 18.67 6.72
CA MET A 556 15.37 18.84 5.31
C MET A 556 16.19 17.67 4.77
N GLU A 557 16.93 16.92 5.60
CA GLU A 557 17.64 15.71 5.16
C GLU A 557 16.73 14.48 5.12
N ARG A 558 15.74 14.39 6.01
CA ARG A 558 14.85 13.24 6.17
C ARG A 558 13.72 13.18 5.13
N VAL A 559 13.17 14.34 4.78
CA VAL A 559 12.02 14.44 3.87
C VAL A 559 12.30 13.78 2.52
N GLN A 560 11.36 13.01 2.00
CA GLN A 560 11.40 12.54 0.61
C GLN A 560 10.69 13.57 -0.29
N VAL A 561 11.40 14.11 -1.28
CA VAL A 561 10.86 15.17 -2.15
C VAL A 561 10.00 14.61 -3.28
N VAL A 562 9.00 15.38 -3.69
CA VAL A 562 8.32 15.20 -4.97
C VAL A 562 9.01 16.08 -6.01
N ASP A 563 9.69 15.46 -6.97
CA ASP A 563 10.28 16.20 -8.08
C ASP A 563 9.27 16.35 -9.20
N LEU A 564 8.38 17.32 -9.03
CA LEU A 564 7.22 17.50 -9.87
C LEU A 564 7.54 17.87 -11.32
N HIS A 565 8.80 18.11 -11.71
CA HIS A 565 9.13 18.32 -13.12
C HIS A 565 10.57 17.96 -13.49
N THR A 566 10.71 17.00 -14.41
CA THR A 566 11.99 16.52 -14.95
C THR A 566 11.89 16.19 -16.44
N HIS A 567 13.05 15.99 -17.07
CA HIS A 567 13.22 15.44 -18.41
C HIS A 567 13.85 14.03 -18.36
N LEU A 568 13.65 13.33 -17.24
CA LEU A 568 14.18 11.98 -17.05
C LEU A 568 13.24 10.93 -17.62
N PHE A 569 13.81 9.79 -17.96
CA PHE A 569 13.09 8.59 -18.37
C PHE A 569 13.64 7.38 -17.60
N PRO A 570 12.81 6.35 -17.36
CA PRO A 570 13.26 5.14 -16.66
C PRO A 570 14.19 4.30 -17.55
N PRO A 571 14.99 3.39 -16.96
CA PRO A 571 15.90 2.51 -17.71
C PRO A 571 15.26 1.76 -18.88
N SER A 572 13.98 1.38 -18.75
CA SER A 572 13.22 0.72 -19.82
C SER A 572 13.09 1.55 -21.11
N HIS A 573 13.38 2.85 -21.08
CA HIS A 573 13.33 3.74 -22.24
C HIS A 573 14.68 3.88 -22.98
N GLY A 574 15.71 3.13 -22.57
CA GLY A 574 16.97 3.03 -23.31
C GLY A 574 17.66 4.39 -23.46
N GLU A 575 17.97 4.79 -24.69
CA GLU A 575 18.71 6.02 -25.01
C GLU A 575 18.03 7.32 -24.53
N LEU A 576 16.73 7.30 -24.23
CA LEU A 576 16.03 8.44 -23.65
C LEU A 576 16.44 8.70 -22.18
N MET A 577 16.94 7.67 -21.48
CA MET A 577 17.53 7.82 -20.16
C MET A 577 18.98 8.29 -20.31
N LEU A 578 19.21 9.60 -20.18
CA LEU A 578 20.57 10.14 -20.11
C LEU A 578 21.12 9.97 -18.69
N TRP A 579 22.32 9.42 -18.57
CA TRP A 579 23.01 9.24 -17.29
C TRP A 579 24.52 9.07 -17.50
N GLY A 580 25.28 9.25 -16.43
CA GLY A 580 26.73 9.10 -16.44
C GLY A 580 27.51 10.39 -16.69
N ILE A 581 28.84 10.29 -16.54
CA ILE A 581 29.72 11.46 -16.51
C ILE A 581 29.76 12.24 -17.84
N ASP A 582 29.72 11.56 -18.98
CA ASP A 582 29.79 12.25 -20.27
C ASP A 582 28.50 13.04 -20.56
N ASP A 583 27.33 12.50 -20.19
CA ASP A 583 26.06 13.21 -20.26
C ASP A 583 25.99 14.37 -19.25
N LEU A 584 26.53 14.20 -18.04
CA LEU A 584 26.68 15.28 -17.08
C LEU A 584 27.52 16.43 -17.63
N LEU A 585 28.68 16.13 -18.22
CA LEU A 585 29.62 17.13 -18.76
C LEU A 585 29.09 17.79 -20.02
N THR A 586 28.38 17.06 -20.87
CA THR A 586 27.77 17.60 -22.11
C THR A 586 26.37 18.14 -21.89
N TYR A 587 25.95 18.35 -20.64
CA TYR A 587 24.75 19.10 -20.32
C TYR A 587 24.85 20.53 -20.86
N HIS A 588 23.77 21.00 -21.50
CA HIS A 588 23.74 22.27 -22.23
C HIS A 588 24.19 23.52 -21.43
N TYR A 589 24.11 23.52 -20.09
CA TYR A 589 24.66 24.62 -19.29
C TYR A 589 26.19 24.66 -19.37
N LEU A 590 26.85 23.50 -19.28
CA LEU A 590 28.30 23.39 -19.39
C LEU A 590 28.77 23.61 -20.82
N ILE A 591 27.96 23.27 -21.83
CA ILE A 591 28.23 23.65 -23.23
C ILE A 591 28.24 25.17 -23.37
N ALA A 592 27.24 25.87 -22.83
CA ALA A 592 27.20 27.35 -22.87
C ALA A 592 28.41 27.97 -22.16
N GLU A 593 28.76 27.49 -20.97
CA GLU A 593 29.94 27.93 -20.21
C GLU A 593 31.25 27.64 -20.95
N TYR A 594 31.36 26.46 -21.58
CA TYR A 594 32.52 26.08 -22.39
C TYR A 594 32.73 27.09 -23.52
N PHE A 595 31.70 27.42 -24.30
CA PHE A 595 31.84 28.36 -25.42
C PHE A 595 32.14 29.81 -25.03
N GLN A 596 31.92 30.21 -23.77
CA GLN A 596 32.43 31.50 -23.27
C GLN A 596 33.95 31.53 -23.15
N THR A 597 34.57 30.35 -23.04
CA THR A 597 35.99 30.18 -22.73
C THR A 597 36.78 29.47 -23.81
N ALA A 598 36.10 28.81 -24.74
CA ALA A 598 36.67 28.10 -25.86
C ALA A 598 37.46 29.06 -26.77
N PRO A 599 38.57 28.61 -27.37
CA PRO A 599 39.25 29.40 -28.40
C PRO A 599 38.27 29.75 -29.54
N ARG A 600 38.34 30.98 -30.08
CA ARG A 600 37.47 31.43 -31.19
C ARG A 600 37.51 30.53 -32.42
N ALA A 601 38.58 29.75 -32.61
CA ALA A 601 38.73 28.80 -33.69
C ALA A 601 37.82 27.56 -33.57
N VAL A 602 37.30 27.26 -32.36
CA VAL A 602 36.38 26.15 -32.14
C VAL A 602 34.96 26.60 -32.49
N ALA A 603 34.50 26.27 -33.69
CA ALA A 603 33.14 26.54 -34.11
C ALA A 603 32.13 25.57 -33.44
N PRO A 604 30.92 26.03 -33.04
CA PRO A 604 29.90 25.15 -32.46
C PRO A 604 29.54 23.93 -33.31
N ALA A 605 29.41 24.11 -34.63
CA ALA A 605 29.14 23.01 -35.56
C ALA A 605 30.22 21.92 -35.50
N SER A 606 31.49 22.30 -35.41
CA SER A 606 32.61 21.37 -35.30
C SER A 606 32.61 20.63 -33.97
N PHE A 607 32.23 21.30 -32.87
CA PHE A 607 32.09 20.68 -31.56
C PHE A 607 30.97 19.65 -31.51
N PHE A 608 29.77 19.99 -32.00
CA PHE A 608 28.63 19.06 -32.00
C PHE A 608 28.83 17.85 -32.93
N ALA A 609 29.72 17.96 -33.92
CA ALA A 609 30.11 16.83 -34.77
C ALA A 609 31.05 15.83 -34.08
N LEU A 610 31.66 16.18 -32.95
CA LEU A 610 32.55 15.28 -32.20
C LEU A 610 31.74 14.22 -31.45
N PRO A 611 32.29 13.02 -31.21
CA PRO A 611 31.68 12.05 -30.31
C PRO A 611 31.55 12.62 -28.89
N LYS A 612 30.50 12.22 -28.15
CA LYS A 612 30.15 12.76 -26.83
C LYS A 612 31.32 12.73 -25.83
N ALA A 613 32.11 11.65 -25.81
CA ALA A 613 33.27 11.54 -24.94
C ALA A 613 34.33 12.64 -25.20
N PHE A 614 34.58 12.98 -26.48
CA PHE A 614 35.50 14.07 -26.83
C PHE A 614 34.94 15.44 -26.44
N GLN A 615 33.63 15.65 -26.61
CA GLN A 615 32.98 16.86 -26.11
C GLN A 615 33.15 16.99 -24.59
N ALA A 616 32.93 15.91 -23.84
CA ALA A 616 33.12 15.85 -22.40
C ALA A 616 34.59 16.11 -21.99
N ASP A 617 35.56 15.57 -22.72
CA ASP A 617 37.00 15.82 -22.49
C ASP A 617 37.35 17.30 -22.63
N MET A 618 36.84 17.95 -23.69
CA MET A 618 37.05 19.38 -23.93
C MET A 618 36.46 20.23 -22.81
N ILE A 619 35.24 19.90 -22.37
CA ILE A 619 34.56 20.60 -21.27
C ILE A 619 35.30 20.39 -19.94
N TRP A 620 35.68 19.14 -19.62
CA TRP A 620 36.43 18.82 -18.41
C TRP A 620 37.76 19.59 -18.35
N ALA A 621 38.52 19.56 -19.45
CA ALA A 621 39.78 20.28 -19.54
C ALA A 621 39.59 21.79 -19.35
N ALA A 622 38.61 22.40 -20.02
CA ALA A 622 38.42 23.84 -20.02
C ALA A 622 37.81 24.40 -18.72
N LEU A 623 36.85 23.69 -18.12
CA LEU A 623 36.05 24.19 -16.99
C LEU A 623 36.46 23.62 -15.62
N PHE A 624 37.11 22.45 -15.57
CA PHE A 624 37.48 21.79 -14.31
C PHE A 624 39.00 21.75 -14.09
N VAL A 625 39.81 21.74 -15.15
CA VAL A 625 41.27 21.66 -15.05
C VAL A 625 41.93 23.03 -15.23
N GLN A 626 41.68 23.69 -16.36
CA GLN A 626 42.26 25.01 -16.69
C GLN A 626 41.66 26.13 -15.85
N ARG A 627 40.48 25.91 -15.28
CA ARG A 627 39.75 26.85 -14.44
C ARG A 627 39.25 26.13 -13.21
N SER A 628 39.07 26.90 -12.14
CA SER A 628 38.38 26.38 -10.98
C SER A 628 36.89 26.22 -11.31
N PRO A 629 36.28 25.05 -11.03
CA PRO A 629 34.87 24.76 -11.33
C PRO A 629 33.92 25.48 -10.35
N LEU A 630 33.82 26.81 -10.46
CA LEU A 630 33.09 27.67 -9.52
C LEU A 630 31.60 27.82 -9.83
N SER A 631 31.20 27.63 -11.09
CA SER A 631 29.80 27.76 -11.52
C SER A 631 28.92 26.69 -10.86
N GLU A 632 27.61 26.97 -10.78
CA GLU A 632 26.65 26.05 -10.16
C GLU A 632 26.58 24.72 -10.92
N ALA A 633 26.61 24.75 -12.25
CA ALA A 633 26.61 23.54 -13.07
C ALA A 633 27.89 22.71 -12.85
N CYS A 634 29.07 23.35 -12.80
CA CYS A 634 30.32 22.64 -12.53
C CYS A 634 30.35 22.05 -11.11
N LYS A 635 29.96 22.81 -10.09
CA LYS A 635 29.83 22.32 -8.71
C LYS A 635 28.87 21.15 -8.62
N GLY A 636 27.79 21.18 -9.39
CA GLY A 636 26.83 20.09 -9.46
C GLY A 636 27.47 18.75 -9.85
N VAL A 637 28.33 18.75 -10.88
CA VAL A 637 29.08 17.55 -11.28
C VAL A 637 29.96 17.04 -10.14
N LEU A 638 30.68 17.94 -9.45
CA LEU A 638 31.55 17.55 -8.34
C LEU A 638 30.77 16.96 -7.15
N THR A 639 29.66 17.59 -6.76
CA THR A 639 28.79 17.10 -5.68
C THR A 639 28.23 15.73 -6.01
N THR A 640 27.78 15.53 -7.25
CA THR A 640 27.29 14.23 -7.71
C THR A 640 28.38 13.15 -7.58
N LEU A 641 29.59 13.39 -8.10
CA LEU A 641 30.69 12.43 -8.01
C LEU A 641 31.09 12.12 -6.56
N GLU A 642 31.14 13.15 -5.71
CA GLU A 642 31.45 13.02 -4.29
C GLU A 642 30.43 12.15 -3.54
N LYS A 643 29.13 12.37 -3.80
CA LYS A 643 28.03 11.58 -3.23
C LYS A 643 27.95 10.15 -3.76
N LEU A 644 28.44 9.90 -4.97
CA LEU A 644 28.54 8.55 -5.54
C LEU A 644 29.70 7.74 -4.97
N GLY A 645 30.61 8.38 -4.20
CA GLY A 645 31.75 7.75 -3.55
C GLY A 645 33.09 7.95 -4.27
N LEU A 646 33.13 8.74 -5.35
CA LEU A 646 34.29 8.89 -6.24
C LEU A 646 35.29 9.96 -5.76
N ARG A 647 35.50 10.06 -4.44
CA ARG A 647 36.35 11.11 -3.85
C ARG A 647 37.82 10.98 -4.27
N GLN A 648 38.31 9.78 -4.52
CA GLN A 648 39.71 9.54 -4.89
C GLN A 648 39.96 9.99 -6.33
N GLU A 649 39.10 9.56 -7.25
CA GLU A 649 39.12 9.92 -8.66
C GLU A 649 38.95 11.43 -8.84
N LEU A 650 38.04 12.03 -8.06
CA LEU A 650 37.84 13.48 -8.07
C LEU A 650 39.08 14.25 -7.63
N ARG A 651 39.77 13.80 -6.56
CA ARG A 651 41.03 14.40 -6.10
C ARG A 651 42.15 14.28 -7.14
N ALA A 652 42.21 13.14 -7.83
CA ALA A 652 43.16 12.89 -8.90
C ALA A 652 42.77 13.59 -10.22
N ARG A 653 41.55 14.13 -10.33
CA ARG A 653 40.93 14.62 -11.59
C ARG A 653 40.92 13.55 -12.69
N ASP A 654 40.78 12.29 -12.30
CA ASP A 654 40.85 11.11 -13.17
C ASP A 654 39.51 10.84 -13.86
N LEU A 655 39.26 11.55 -14.97
CA LEU A 655 38.05 11.36 -15.77
C LEU A 655 37.94 9.92 -16.34
N SER A 656 39.08 9.29 -16.66
CA SER A 656 39.11 7.92 -17.17
C SER A 656 38.70 6.90 -16.09
N GLY A 657 39.16 7.08 -14.85
CA GLY A 657 38.71 6.32 -13.68
C GLY A 657 37.21 6.47 -13.42
N ILE A 658 36.69 7.70 -13.49
CA ILE A 658 35.26 7.99 -13.33
C ILE A 658 34.44 7.27 -14.42
N ARG A 659 34.85 7.33 -15.68
CA ARG A 659 34.17 6.62 -16.78
C ARG A 659 34.14 5.11 -16.58
N ARG A 660 35.26 4.51 -16.13
CA ARG A 660 35.31 3.07 -15.84
C ARG A 660 34.31 2.69 -14.75
N TRP A 661 34.24 3.47 -13.68
CA TRP A 661 33.27 3.24 -12.62
C TRP A 661 31.82 3.30 -13.12
N PHE A 662 31.47 4.29 -13.95
CA PHE A 662 30.14 4.39 -14.55
C PHE A 662 29.80 3.20 -15.46
N ALA A 663 30.78 2.71 -16.22
CA ALA A 663 30.60 1.56 -17.11
C ALA A 663 30.33 0.24 -16.36
N GLU A 664 30.69 0.15 -15.08
CA GLU A 664 30.45 -1.02 -14.24
C GLU A 664 29.04 -1.04 -13.61
N GLN A 665 28.26 0.03 -13.75
CA GLN A 665 26.94 0.14 -13.10
C GLN A 665 25.84 -0.54 -13.92
N ASP A 666 24.93 -1.24 -13.23
CA ASP A 666 23.66 -1.69 -13.79
C ASP A 666 22.65 -0.52 -13.83
N PRO A 667 21.98 -0.21 -14.97
CA PRO A 667 21.11 0.95 -15.08
C PRO A 667 19.93 1.00 -14.10
N ASP A 668 19.29 -0.15 -13.82
CA ASP A 668 18.14 -0.22 -12.90
C ASP A 668 18.59 -0.01 -11.45
N ALA A 669 19.63 -0.73 -11.01
CA ALA A 669 20.21 -0.54 -9.69
C ALA A 669 20.79 0.87 -9.51
N TYR A 670 21.40 1.43 -10.55
CA TYR A 670 21.94 2.79 -10.54
C TYR A 670 20.85 3.83 -10.40
N CYS A 671 19.73 3.67 -11.13
CA CYS A 671 18.57 4.54 -11.01
C CYS A 671 18.06 4.60 -9.57
N GLU A 672 17.82 3.46 -8.93
CA GLU A 672 17.36 3.45 -7.53
C GLU A 672 18.40 4.04 -6.56
N LYS A 673 19.70 3.81 -6.80
CA LYS A 673 20.77 4.46 -6.02
C LYS A 673 20.70 5.98 -6.12
N VAL A 674 20.51 6.53 -7.32
CA VAL A 674 20.39 7.99 -7.53
C VAL A 674 19.16 8.55 -6.83
N PHE A 675 17.99 7.90 -6.95
CA PHE A 675 16.77 8.33 -6.25
C PHE A 675 16.95 8.30 -4.73
N SER A 676 17.59 7.25 -4.20
CA SER A 676 17.89 7.13 -2.77
C SER A 676 18.83 8.24 -2.29
N LEU A 677 19.94 8.48 -2.99
CA LEU A 677 20.92 9.52 -2.62
C LEU A 677 20.33 10.94 -2.72
N ALA A 678 19.44 11.18 -3.68
CA ALA A 678 18.76 12.47 -3.83
C ALA A 678 17.57 12.65 -2.86
N GLY A 679 17.13 11.57 -2.21
CA GLY A 679 15.95 11.57 -1.34
C GLY A 679 14.66 11.87 -2.11
N VAL A 680 14.52 11.38 -3.35
CA VAL A 680 13.36 11.64 -4.22
C VAL A 680 12.31 10.53 -4.05
N LYS A 681 11.08 10.90 -3.66
CA LYS A 681 9.91 10.01 -3.56
C LYS A 681 9.52 9.50 -4.94
N TYR A 682 9.23 10.41 -5.86
CA TYR A 682 9.04 10.19 -7.29
C TYR A 682 9.37 11.47 -8.06
N CYS A 683 9.63 11.34 -9.36
CA CYS A 683 9.74 12.45 -10.28
C CYS A 683 8.65 12.37 -11.35
N VAL A 684 8.24 13.53 -11.85
CA VAL A 684 7.33 13.62 -13.00
C VAL A 684 8.15 13.87 -14.26
N MET A 685 8.00 13.00 -15.24
CA MET A 685 8.63 13.06 -16.55
C MET A 685 8.00 14.14 -17.42
N THR A 686 8.64 14.44 -18.54
CA THR A 686 8.08 15.33 -19.57
C THR A 686 7.90 14.53 -20.85
N ASN A 687 6.66 14.13 -21.15
CA ASN A 687 6.37 13.17 -22.20
C ASN A 687 5.72 13.81 -23.42
N ILE A 688 6.34 13.65 -24.60
CA ILE A 688 6.00 14.38 -25.81
C ILE A 688 5.31 13.41 -26.79
N PRO A 689 3.96 13.43 -26.88
CA PRO A 689 3.23 12.56 -27.82
C PRO A 689 3.54 12.90 -29.29
N PHE A 690 3.97 14.13 -29.54
CA PHE A 690 4.34 14.64 -30.86
C PHE A 690 5.77 14.28 -31.30
N ASP A 691 6.55 13.60 -30.45
CA ASP A 691 7.90 13.12 -30.80
C ASP A 691 7.84 11.62 -31.12
N PRO A 692 8.03 11.22 -32.39
CA PRO A 692 8.00 9.81 -32.78
C PRO A 692 9.04 8.95 -32.05
N THR A 693 10.17 9.54 -31.64
CA THR A 693 11.23 8.82 -30.94
C THR A 693 10.81 8.41 -29.53
N GLU A 694 9.96 9.22 -28.89
CA GLU A 694 9.37 8.91 -27.59
C GLU A 694 8.07 8.09 -27.73
N ALA A 695 7.19 8.47 -28.67
CA ALA A 695 5.87 7.88 -28.84
C ALA A 695 5.88 6.34 -28.98
N LYS A 696 6.94 5.79 -29.60
CA LYS A 696 7.15 4.34 -29.75
C LYS A 696 7.32 3.57 -28.42
N HIS A 697 7.59 4.26 -27.31
CA HIS A 697 7.69 3.66 -25.98
C HIS A 697 6.33 3.56 -25.26
N TRP A 698 5.30 4.21 -25.82
CA TRP A 698 3.96 4.27 -25.24
C TRP A 698 2.93 3.45 -26.02
N ARG A 699 3.05 3.41 -27.35
CA ARG A 699 2.13 2.69 -28.24
C ARG A 699 2.91 1.74 -29.16
N PRO A 700 2.33 0.57 -29.53
CA PRO A 700 0.98 0.11 -29.20
C PRO A 700 0.82 -0.37 -27.74
N ALA A 701 1.92 -0.63 -27.03
CA ALA A 701 1.90 -1.02 -25.62
C ALA A 701 2.87 -0.17 -24.80
N LYS A 702 2.38 0.40 -23.70
CA LYS A 702 3.15 1.19 -22.75
C LYS A 702 4.22 0.32 -22.09
N LYS A 703 5.49 0.75 -22.12
CA LYS A 703 6.57 0.07 -21.39
C LYS A 703 6.32 0.12 -19.89
N SER A 704 6.62 -0.99 -19.20
CA SER A 704 6.59 -1.05 -17.73
C SER A 704 7.78 -0.29 -17.12
N TYR A 705 7.53 0.40 -16.02
CA TYR A 705 8.53 1.09 -15.22
C TYR A 705 8.01 1.32 -13.79
N THR A 706 8.90 1.67 -12.87
CA THR A 706 8.59 1.82 -11.44
C THR A 706 7.74 3.06 -11.17
N ARG A 707 6.99 3.07 -10.06
CA ARG A 707 6.18 4.23 -9.63
C ARG A 707 7.03 5.47 -9.23
N ARG A 708 8.37 5.35 -9.25
CA ARG A 708 9.29 6.50 -9.11
C ARG A 708 9.16 7.48 -10.26
N PHE A 709 8.66 7.04 -11.42
CA PHE A 709 8.41 7.88 -12.58
C PHE A 709 6.91 8.03 -12.78
N ARG A 710 6.44 9.27 -12.86
CA ARG A 710 5.07 9.61 -13.25
C ARG A 710 5.10 10.41 -14.54
N SER A 711 4.03 10.39 -15.32
CA SER A 711 4.00 11.04 -16.63
C SER A 711 3.41 12.44 -16.56
N ALA A 712 3.81 13.30 -17.50
CA ALA A 712 3.11 14.54 -17.80
C ALA A 712 3.07 14.74 -19.31
N LEU A 713 1.91 15.15 -19.84
CA LEU A 713 1.70 15.25 -21.27
C LEU A 713 2.14 16.62 -21.78
N ARG A 714 3.30 16.69 -22.45
CA ARG A 714 3.84 17.93 -23.01
C ARG A 714 3.23 18.27 -24.36
N VAL A 715 2.60 19.44 -24.42
CA VAL A 715 1.82 19.93 -25.57
C VAL A 715 2.31 21.26 -26.14
N ASP A 716 3.62 21.53 -26.04
CA ASP A 716 4.25 22.75 -26.59
C ASP A 716 3.81 23.11 -28.03
N PRO A 717 3.66 22.17 -29.00
CA PRO A 717 3.20 22.51 -30.34
C PRO A 717 1.86 23.26 -30.37
N LEU A 718 0.93 22.94 -29.46
CA LEU A 718 -0.36 23.62 -29.37
C LEU A 718 -0.18 25.09 -28.97
N LEU A 719 0.56 25.37 -27.90
CA LEU A 719 0.75 26.76 -27.43
C LEU A 719 1.62 27.60 -28.38
N LYS A 720 2.47 26.96 -29.17
CA LYS A 720 3.23 27.62 -30.24
C LYS A 720 2.38 27.96 -31.46
N GLY A 721 1.20 27.37 -31.62
CA GLY A 721 0.44 27.45 -32.87
C GLY A 721 1.11 26.65 -34.01
N ASP A 722 1.93 25.66 -33.67
CA ASP A 722 2.60 24.78 -34.63
C ASP A 722 1.62 23.73 -35.15
N TRP A 723 0.64 24.20 -35.92
CA TRP A 723 -0.41 23.36 -36.48
C TRP A 723 0.12 22.37 -37.51
N GLU A 724 1.29 22.62 -38.10
CA GLU A 724 1.95 21.70 -39.02
C GLU A 724 2.37 20.42 -38.29
N THR A 725 3.13 20.55 -37.19
CA THR A 725 3.51 19.40 -36.35
C THR A 725 2.28 18.66 -35.80
N VAL A 726 1.28 19.40 -35.32
CA VAL A 726 0.03 18.81 -34.81
C VAL A 726 -0.69 18.04 -35.90
N SER A 727 -0.93 18.64 -37.07
CA SER A 727 -1.65 18.01 -38.18
C SER A 727 -0.91 16.79 -38.74
N ALA A 728 0.42 16.84 -38.80
CA ALA A 728 1.23 15.70 -39.20
C ALA A 728 1.04 14.51 -38.24
N CYS A 729 1.04 14.76 -36.92
CA CYS A 729 0.81 13.72 -35.92
C CYS A 729 -0.63 13.19 -35.94
N LEU A 730 -1.63 14.07 -36.12
CA LEU A 730 -3.04 13.67 -36.27
C LEU A 730 -3.21 12.74 -37.48
N THR A 731 -2.63 13.13 -38.63
CA THR A 731 -2.68 12.33 -39.86
C THR A 731 -2.00 10.97 -39.68
N ALA A 732 -0.79 10.95 -39.13
CA ALA A 732 -0.04 9.73 -38.90
C ALA A 732 -0.76 8.75 -37.95
N ALA A 733 -1.57 9.27 -37.03
CA ALA A 733 -2.35 8.49 -36.08
C ALA A 733 -3.84 8.33 -36.48
N ASN A 734 -4.21 8.67 -37.71
CA ASN A 734 -5.57 8.53 -38.28
C ASN A 734 -6.67 9.37 -37.59
N TYR A 735 -6.34 10.54 -37.06
CA TYR A 735 -7.31 11.54 -36.58
C TYR A 735 -7.57 12.61 -37.65
N PRO A 736 -8.80 13.17 -37.72
CA PRO A 736 -9.08 14.29 -38.61
C PRO A 736 -8.26 15.53 -38.20
N GLN A 737 -7.78 16.30 -39.18
CA GLN A 737 -7.06 17.57 -38.94
C GLN A 737 -8.02 18.70 -38.54
N THR A 738 -8.72 18.52 -37.43
CA THR A 738 -9.69 19.47 -36.87
C THR A 738 -9.40 19.71 -35.40
N LEU A 739 -10.03 20.76 -34.81
CA LEU A 739 -9.90 21.01 -33.37
C LEU A 739 -10.40 19.83 -32.54
N GLU A 740 -11.48 19.18 -32.95
CA GLU A 740 -12.00 17.99 -32.28
C GLU A 740 -11.06 16.79 -32.45
N GLY A 741 -10.44 16.62 -33.62
CA GLY A 741 -9.40 15.60 -33.81
C GLY A 741 -8.21 15.82 -32.88
N ALA A 742 -7.79 17.07 -32.67
CA ALA A 742 -6.75 17.40 -31.70
C ALA A 742 -7.18 17.10 -30.24
N ARG A 743 -8.44 17.38 -29.86
CA ARG A 743 -8.98 17.01 -28.54
C ARG A 743 -8.98 15.50 -28.35
N GLN A 744 -9.49 14.75 -29.32
CA GLN A 744 -9.53 13.29 -29.24
C GLN A 744 -8.12 12.70 -29.14
N TYR A 745 -7.17 13.22 -29.92
CA TYR A 745 -5.77 12.82 -29.83
C TYR A 745 -5.22 13.01 -28.41
N LEU A 746 -5.46 14.16 -27.77
CA LEU A 746 -5.04 14.39 -26.39
C LEU A 746 -5.75 13.47 -25.39
N ARG A 747 -7.05 13.21 -25.55
CA ARG A 747 -7.80 12.28 -24.69
C ARG A 747 -7.19 10.88 -24.73
N ASP A 748 -6.94 10.36 -25.93
CA ASP A 748 -6.40 9.02 -26.09
C ASP A 748 -4.96 8.92 -25.56
N TRP A 749 -4.17 9.98 -25.69
CA TRP A 749 -2.83 10.04 -25.11
C TRP A 749 -2.85 10.18 -23.59
N ALA A 750 -3.81 10.92 -23.03
CA ALA A 750 -4.02 10.99 -21.59
C ALA A 750 -4.44 9.62 -21.03
N GLU A 751 -5.31 8.89 -21.73
CA GLU A 751 -5.66 7.51 -21.37
C GLU A 751 -4.44 6.59 -21.41
N THR A 752 -3.59 6.71 -22.44
CA THR A 752 -2.37 5.91 -22.58
C THR A 752 -1.34 6.22 -21.49
N MET A 753 -1.06 7.51 -21.26
CA MET A 753 0.03 7.94 -20.38
C MET A 753 -0.37 7.97 -18.91
N GLN A 754 -1.64 8.25 -18.61
CA GLN A 754 -2.17 8.61 -17.29
C GLN A 754 -1.37 9.76 -16.65
N PRO A 755 -1.31 10.93 -17.31
CA PRO A 755 -0.46 12.02 -16.86
C PRO A 755 -0.98 12.68 -15.57
N GLU A 756 -0.05 13.13 -14.73
CA GLU A 756 -0.34 13.97 -13.57
C GLU A 756 -0.94 15.31 -13.99
N TYR A 757 -0.40 15.90 -15.05
CA TYR A 757 -0.86 17.18 -15.61
C TYR A 757 -0.53 17.28 -17.10
N LEU A 758 -1.22 18.20 -17.79
CA LEU A 758 -0.86 18.66 -19.13
C LEU A 758 0.19 19.76 -18.99
N MET A 759 1.18 19.82 -19.88
CA MET A 759 2.32 20.74 -19.71
C MET A 759 2.63 21.49 -21.00
N ALA A 760 2.87 22.80 -20.89
CA ALA A 760 3.27 23.59 -22.03
C ALA A 760 4.22 24.74 -21.64
N SER A 761 5.25 24.95 -22.46
CA SER A 761 6.06 26.16 -22.42
C SER A 761 5.48 27.21 -23.36
N THR A 762 5.27 28.44 -22.87
CA THR A 762 4.79 29.53 -23.72
C THR A 762 5.91 30.00 -24.64
N PRO A 763 5.62 30.37 -25.90
CA PRO A 763 6.57 31.15 -26.70
C PRO A 763 6.78 32.54 -26.07
N HIS A 764 7.88 33.20 -26.45
CA HIS A 764 8.32 34.47 -25.86
C HIS A 764 7.35 35.64 -26.12
N ASP A 765 6.52 35.52 -27.15
CA ASP A 765 5.52 36.47 -27.63
C ASP A 765 4.08 36.01 -27.34
N PHE A 766 3.91 35.01 -26.47
CA PHE A 766 2.58 34.53 -26.07
C PHE A 766 1.74 35.64 -25.47
N GLN A 767 0.46 35.72 -25.88
CA GLN A 767 -0.53 36.63 -25.33
C GLN A 767 -1.90 35.94 -25.28
N TYR A 768 -2.61 36.08 -24.18
CA TYR A 768 -3.95 35.55 -23.97
C TYR A 768 -4.94 36.69 -23.69
N ALA A 769 -5.89 36.92 -24.60
CA ALA A 769 -6.80 38.07 -24.52
C ALA A 769 -7.99 37.90 -23.53
N GLY A 770 -8.26 36.68 -23.06
CA GLY A 770 -9.42 36.36 -22.20
C GLY A 770 -10.79 36.48 -22.88
N LYS A 771 -11.85 35.94 -22.25
CA LYS A 771 -13.25 36.19 -22.68
C LYS A 771 -13.62 37.63 -22.29
N LYS A 772 -14.15 38.44 -23.23
CA LYS A 772 -14.77 39.73 -22.88
C LYS A 772 -15.97 39.46 -21.97
N GLY A 773 -15.84 39.77 -20.67
CA GLY A 773 -16.93 39.68 -19.71
C GLY A 773 -18.06 40.64 -20.07
N ASN A 774 -19.29 40.13 -20.04
CA ASN A 774 -20.50 40.94 -20.18
C ASN A 774 -20.76 41.65 -18.83
N GLY A 775 -20.34 42.91 -18.71
CA GLY A 775 -20.55 43.75 -17.52
C GLY A 775 -19.95 45.14 -17.70
N GLY A 776 -20.79 46.15 -17.92
CA GLY A 776 -20.43 47.43 -18.53
C GLY A 776 -19.71 48.45 -17.64
N SER A 777 -18.93 49.31 -18.28
CA SER A 777 -19.20 50.76 -18.35
C SER A 777 -18.34 51.42 -19.43
N CYS A 778 -18.85 52.55 -19.91
CA CYS A 778 -18.55 53.26 -21.15
C CYS A 778 -17.09 53.72 -21.34
N GLN A 779 -16.59 53.65 -22.58
CA GLN A 779 -16.14 54.84 -23.31
C GLN A 779 -16.01 54.59 -24.81
N SER A 780 -16.33 55.65 -25.55
CA SER A 780 -16.69 55.74 -26.95
C SER A 780 -15.50 55.77 -27.92
N SER A 781 -15.65 55.13 -29.08
CA SER A 781 -15.29 55.74 -30.37
C SER A 781 -15.93 54.97 -31.53
N LYS A 782 -16.41 55.74 -32.50
CA LYS A 782 -17.34 55.43 -33.59
C LYS A 782 -16.72 54.60 -34.73
N ASP A 783 -17.64 54.03 -35.52
CA ASP A 783 -17.59 53.65 -36.95
C ASP A 783 -17.71 52.13 -37.15
N GLY A 784 -18.61 51.55 -37.95
CA GLY A 784 -19.70 52.05 -38.78
C GLY A 784 -20.28 50.87 -39.57
N LYS A 785 -21.57 50.57 -39.35
CA LYS A 785 -22.58 50.01 -40.28
C LYS A 785 -22.43 48.63 -40.98
N LYS A 786 -23.56 47.90 -40.88
CA LYS A 786 -24.14 46.79 -41.69
C LYS A 786 -23.62 45.39 -41.35
N GLY A 787 -24.41 44.38 -41.02
CA GLY A 787 -25.86 44.12 -41.13
C GLY A 787 -26.02 42.67 -41.60
N GLY A 788 -26.74 41.81 -40.88
CA GLY A 788 -26.99 40.43 -41.32
C GLY A 788 -27.30 39.43 -40.21
N GLN A 789 -28.57 39.39 -39.82
CA GLN A 789 -29.42 38.23 -39.50
C GLN A 789 -28.76 36.92 -39.02
N GLU A 790 -29.09 36.55 -37.77
CA GLU A 790 -28.92 35.21 -37.20
C GLU A 790 -29.79 34.19 -37.96
N ASP A 791 -29.22 33.02 -38.25
CA ASP A 791 -29.97 31.82 -38.60
C ASP A 791 -29.48 30.67 -37.71
N MET A 792 -30.41 30.11 -36.92
CA MET A 792 -30.21 28.93 -36.09
C MET A 792 -30.31 27.68 -36.98
N GLY A 793 -29.18 27.04 -37.25
CA GLY A 793 -29.13 25.76 -37.93
C GLY A 793 -28.27 24.76 -37.17
N GLN A 794 -28.90 23.77 -36.54
CA GLN A 794 -28.27 22.52 -36.12
C GLN A 794 -27.63 21.83 -37.32
N GLY A 795 -26.32 21.58 -37.25
CA GLY A 795 -25.60 20.81 -38.25
C GLY A 795 -24.20 20.48 -37.74
N CYS A 796 -23.96 19.21 -37.42
CA CYS A 796 -22.65 18.64 -37.14
C CYS A 796 -21.84 18.67 -38.46
N GLY A 797 -21.18 19.80 -38.74
CA GLY A 797 -20.37 20.02 -39.93
C GLY A 797 -18.88 20.01 -39.58
N VAL A 798 -18.18 18.97 -40.04
CA VAL A 798 -16.72 18.88 -40.01
C VAL A 798 -16.15 20.02 -40.87
N THR A 799 -15.73 21.10 -40.24
CA THR A 799 -15.09 22.24 -40.90
C THR A 799 -13.58 22.00 -40.96
N MET A 800 -13.04 21.84 -42.17
CA MET A 800 -11.60 21.87 -42.42
C MET A 800 -11.08 23.27 -42.08
N ILE A 801 -10.00 23.35 -41.31
CA ILE A 801 -9.46 24.63 -40.85
C ILE A 801 -8.66 25.29 -41.99
N ASP A 802 -9.21 26.33 -42.61
CA ASP A 802 -8.64 27.02 -43.79
C ASP A 802 -7.53 28.04 -43.43
N LYS A 803 -7.28 28.27 -42.12
CA LYS A 803 -6.18 29.11 -41.59
C LYS A 803 -5.59 28.49 -40.32
N SER A 804 -4.27 28.32 -40.26
CA SER A 804 -3.60 27.74 -39.08
C SER A 804 -3.99 28.45 -37.78
N PRO A 805 -4.55 27.72 -36.78
CA PRO A 805 -5.02 28.30 -35.54
C PRO A 805 -3.85 28.82 -34.70
N LYS A 806 -4.04 29.96 -34.04
CA LYS A 806 -3.01 30.55 -33.17
C LYS A 806 -2.90 29.77 -31.85
N GLY A 807 -1.76 29.86 -31.17
CA GLY A 807 -1.54 29.16 -29.91
C GLY A 807 -2.57 29.46 -28.82
N ALA A 808 -3.00 30.72 -28.68
CA ALA A 808 -4.06 31.10 -27.74
C ALA A 808 -5.44 30.50 -28.11
N GLU A 809 -5.71 30.31 -29.41
CA GLU A 809 -6.93 29.65 -29.88
C GLU A 809 -6.90 28.16 -29.59
N LEU A 810 -5.76 27.49 -29.79
CA LEU A 810 -5.57 26.09 -29.45
C LEU A 810 -5.63 25.85 -27.94
N LEU A 811 -5.08 26.77 -27.12
CA LEU A 811 -5.23 26.73 -25.67
C LEU A 811 -6.73 26.76 -25.28
N GLU A 812 -7.47 27.76 -25.76
CA GLU A 812 -8.87 27.98 -25.39
C GLU A 812 -9.81 26.91 -25.95
N LYS A 813 -9.59 26.47 -27.19
CA LYS A 813 -10.52 25.56 -27.88
C LYS A 813 -10.12 24.10 -27.80
N VAL A 814 -8.89 23.76 -27.44
CA VAL A 814 -8.43 22.36 -27.37
C VAL A 814 -7.96 22.01 -25.97
N LEU A 815 -6.95 22.71 -25.46
CA LEU A 815 -6.28 22.30 -24.23
C LEU A 815 -7.14 22.49 -22.97
N ILE A 816 -7.81 23.65 -22.83
CA ILE A 816 -8.69 23.93 -21.69
C ILE A 816 -9.87 22.96 -21.61
N PRO A 817 -10.64 22.71 -22.69
CA PRO A 817 -11.72 21.71 -22.65
C PRO A 817 -11.24 20.31 -22.24
N VAL A 818 -10.09 19.86 -22.77
CA VAL A 818 -9.54 18.54 -22.40
C VAL A 818 -9.10 18.51 -20.93
N ALA A 819 -8.50 19.59 -20.43
CA ALA A 819 -8.13 19.72 -19.03
C ALA A 819 -9.36 19.66 -18.10
N GLU A 820 -10.45 20.35 -18.44
CA GLU A 820 -11.72 20.32 -17.69
C GLU A 820 -12.36 18.93 -17.73
N GLU A 821 -12.52 18.34 -18.93
CA GLU A 821 -13.14 17.03 -19.13
C GLU A 821 -12.42 15.92 -18.35
N LEU A 822 -11.09 15.97 -18.31
CA LEU A 822 -10.26 14.96 -17.65
C LEU A 822 -9.87 15.32 -16.21
N SER A 823 -10.31 16.49 -15.71
CA SER A 823 -9.89 17.03 -14.41
C SER A 823 -8.36 17.11 -14.24
N LEU A 824 -7.63 17.38 -15.33
CA LEU A 824 -6.17 17.47 -15.34
C LEU A 824 -5.71 18.93 -15.21
N PRO A 825 -4.74 19.24 -14.34
CA PRO A 825 -4.13 20.56 -14.31
C PRO A 825 -3.35 20.89 -15.58
N ILE A 826 -3.14 22.19 -15.81
CA ILE A 826 -2.25 22.71 -16.85
C ILE A 826 -1.01 23.33 -16.21
N ALA A 827 0.15 22.73 -16.43
CA ALA A 827 1.45 23.25 -16.06
C ALA A 827 2.00 24.19 -17.14
N MET A 828 2.16 25.48 -16.79
CA MET A 828 2.69 26.52 -17.66
C MET A 828 4.11 26.90 -17.27
N LYS A 829 5.02 26.85 -18.25
CA LYS A 829 6.38 27.37 -18.12
C LYS A 829 6.52 28.66 -18.94
N LEU A 830 6.73 29.79 -18.26
CA LEU A 830 6.64 31.12 -18.88
C LEU A 830 7.99 31.83 -18.99
N GLY A 831 8.26 32.41 -20.17
CA GLY A 831 9.38 33.33 -20.39
C GLY A 831 10.63 32.75 -21.07
N ALA A 832 10.55 31.58 -21.71
CA ALA A 832 11.66 31.06 -22.52
C ALA A 832 11.73 31.75 -23.90
N HIS A 833 12.90 32.26 -24.26
CA HIS A 833 13.18 32.78 -25.61
C HIS A 833 14.06 31.78 -26.34
N ARG A 834 13.47 31.00 -27.24
CA ARG A 834 14.20 29.94 -27.96
C ARG A 834 15.13 30.51 -29.02
N ALA A 835 16.27 29.85 -29.23
CA ALA A 835 17.23 30.12 -30.29
C ALA A 835 17.75 31.58 -30.35
N VAL A 836 18.05 32.19 -29.19
CA VAL A 836 18.75 33.49 -29.12
C VAL A 836 20.13 33.40 -29.77
N ASN A 837 20.82 32.26 -29.58
CA ASN A 837 21.99 31.88 -30.35
C ASN A 837 21.79 30.49 -30.98
N PRO A 838 21.24 30.41 -32.21
CA PRO A 838 20.91 29.13 -32.84
C PRO A 838 22.10 28.17 -33.00
N SER A 839 23.32 28.71 -33.12
CA SER A 839 24.53 27.91 -33.30
C SER A 839 24.86 27.00 -32.12
N LEU A 840 24.32 27.30 -30.93
CA LEU A 840 24.52 26.53 -29.70
C LEU A 840 23.41 25.50 -29.43
N GLY A 841 22.45 25.33 -30.35
CA GLY A 841 21.30 24.44 -30.14
C GLY A 841 20.53 24.82 -28.87
N THR A 842 20.24 23.84 -28.00
CA THR A 842 19.51 24.07 -26.73
C THR A 842 20.27 24.94 -25.74
N ALA A 843 21.60 25.00 -25.82
CA ALA A 843 22.43 25.89 -25.01
C ALA A 843 22.30 27.37 -25.45
N GLY A 844 21.69 27.63 -26.60
CA GLY A 844 21.47 28.95 -27.17
C GLY A 844 20.13 29.59 -26.82
N ASP A 845 19.30 28.92 -26.02
CA ASP A 845 18.03 29.47 -25.55
C ASP A 845 18.26 30.50 -24.45
N GLY A 846 17.51 31.61 -24.47
CA GLY A 846 17.54 32.67 -23.46
C GLY A 846 16.21 32.82 -22.72
N LEU A 847 16.01 34.00 -22.14
CA LEU A 847 14.79 34.34 -21.41
C LEU A 847 14.24 35.71 -21.80
N VAL A 848 12.94 35.89 -21.56
CA VAL A 848 12.22 37.17 -21.60
C VAL A 848 11.31 37.27 -20.38
N ALA A 849 11.00 38.48 -19.93
CA ALA A 849 9.95 38.69 -18.94
C ALA A 849 8.58 38.45 -19.59
N ALA A 850 7.88 37.39 -19.17
CA ALA A 850 6.53 37.10 -19.63
C ALA A 850 5.50 38.00 -18.92
N ASP A 851 4.40 38.34 -19.60
CA ASP A 851 3.26 39.05 -19.00
C ASP A 851 2.54 38.13 -18.00
N VAL A 852 2.71 38.39 -16.70
CA VAL A 852 2.00 37.67 -15.63
C VAL A 852 0.48 37.86 -15.75
N GLY A 853 0.04 38.93 -16.41
CA GLY A 853 -1.35 39.22 -16.72
C GLY A 853 -2.04 38.15 -17.58
N ASP A 854 -1.31 37.39 -18.40
CA ASP A 854 -1.88 36.27 -19.15
C ASP A 854 -2.39 35.17 -18.23
N LEU A 855 -1.58 34.80 -17.24
CA LEU A 855 -1.95 33.80 -16.25
C LEU A 855 -3.11 34.27 -15.38
N ARG A 856 -3.13 35.56 -15.00
CA ARG A 856 -4.29 36.17 -14.31
C ARG A 856 -5.57 36.01 -15.11
N ARG A 857 -5.53 36.32 -16.42
CA ARG A 857 -6.69 36.20 -17.31
C ARG A 857 -7.14 34.74 -17.45
N LEU A 858 -6.21 33.79 -17.53
CA LEU A 858 -6.52 32.35 -17.57
C LEU A 858 -7.18 31.87 -16.27
N CYS A 859 -6.58 32.13 -15.11
CA CYS A 859 -7.15 31.73 -13.82
C CYS A 859 -8.54 32.34 -13.59
N THR A 860 -8.76 33.58 -14.05
CA THR A 860 -10.07 34.26 -13.97
C THR A 860 -11.11 33.63 -14.91
N ALA A 861 -10.71 33.30 -16.15
CA ALA A 861 -11.63 32.77 -17.15
C ALA A 861 -12.04 31.32 -16.88
N HIS A 862 -11.15 30.54 -16.25
CA HIS A 862 -11.30 29.10 -16.07
C HIS A 862 -11.09 28.70 -14.59
N PRO A 863 -12.01 29.08 -13.68
CA PRO A 863 -11.84 28.87 -12.25
C PRO A 863 -11.86 27.39 -11.83
N GLN A 864 -12.39 26.50 -12.67
CA GLN A 864 -12.42 25.06 -12.44
C GLN A 864 -11.13 24.35 -12.90
N VAL A 865 -10.31 25.01 -13.72
CA VAL A 865 -9.02 24.48 -14.17
C VAL A 865 -7.93 24.86 -13.17
N LYS A 866 -7.18 23.86 -12.73
CA LYS A 866 -5.98 24.02 -11.91
C LYS A 866 -4.79 24.38 -12.80
N PHE A 867 -4.04 25.41 -12.41
CA PHE A 867 -2.82 25.85 -13.09
C PHE A 867 -1.60 25.65 -12.20
N LEU A 868 -0.59 24.97 -12.72
CA LEU A 868 0.75 24.93 -12.12
C LEU A 868 1.61 25.93 -12.90
N ALA A 869 2.37 26.81 -12.25
CA ALA A 869 3.17 27.79 -12.97
C ALA A 869 4.60 27.95 -12.43
N THR A 870 5.54 28.14 -13.37
CA THR A 870 6.89 28.61 -13.08
C THR A 870 7.32 29.65 -14.11
N PHE A 871 8.02 30.68 -13.65
CA PHE A 871 8.53 31.78 -14.47
C PHE A 871 10.04 31.70 -14.60
N LEU A 872 10.58 32.05 -15.77
CA LEU A 872 12.01 32.02 -16.05
C LEU A 872 12.72 33.31 -15.66
N ALA A 873 12.04 34.45 -15.84
CA ALA A 873 12.61 35.76 -15.54
C ALA A 873 12.54 36.06 -14.05
N ARG A 874 13.68 36.47 -13.46
CA ARG A 874 13.77 36.91 -12.06
C ARG A 874 12.76 38.01 -11.72
N VAL A 875 12.58 38.98 -12.63
CA VAL A 875 11.69 40.14 -12.43
C VAL A 875 10.21 39.78 -12.34
N SER A 876 9.79 38.63 -12.88
CA SER A 876 8.38 38.20 -12.85
C SER A 876 8.01 37.47 -11.55
N GLN A 877 8.98 37.08 -10.72
CA GLN A 877 8.74 36.18 -9.59
C GLN A 877 7.87 36.81 -8.49
N HIS A 878 8.08 38.10 -8.20
CA HIS A 878 7.31 38.83 -7.19
C HIS A 878 5.83 38.94 -7.58
N GLU A 879 5.56 39.43 -8.80
CA GLU A 879 4.19 39.57 -9.30
C GLU A 879 3.49 38.21 -9.37
N ALA A 880 4.20 37.14 -9.78
CA ALA A 880 3.67 35.79 -9.78
C ALA A 880 3.26 35.32 -8.36
N ALA A 881 4.09 35.58 -7.34
CA ALA A 881 3.76 35.24 -5.95
C ALA A 881 2.52 36.00 -5.46
N VAL A 882 2.42 37.30 -5.77
CA VAL A 882 1.21 38.08 -5.46
C VAL A 882 -0.01 37.52 -6.18
N LEU A 883 0.13 37.09 -7.44
CA LEU A 883 -0.97 36.50 -8.19
C LEU A 883 -1.46 35.18 -7.58
N ALA A 884 -0.54 34.28 -7.21
CA ALA A 884 -0.88 32.99 -6.59
C ALA A 884 -1.61 33.16 -5.25
N ASN A 885 -1.33 34.23 -4.51
CA ASN A 885 -2.09 34.60 -3.31
C ASN A 885 -3.57 34.93 -3.61
N LYS A 886 -3.92 35.32 -4.84
CA LYS A 886 -5.29 35.70 -5.23
C LYS A 886 -6.10 34.58 -5.86
N PHE A 887 -5.46 33.55 -6.38
CA PHE A 887 -6.13 32.50 -7.15
C PHE A 887 -5.92 31.13 -6.51
N PRO A 888 -6.96 30.53 -5.90
CA PRO A 888 -6.85 29.21 -5.27
C PRO A 888 -6.61 28.07 -6.27
N ASN A 889 -6.85 28.32 -7.55
CA ASN A 889 -6.56 27.42 -8.67
C ASN A 889 -5.19 27.66 -9.32
N LEU A 890 -4.30 28.43 -8.68
CA LEU A 890 -2.92 28.65 -9.14
C LEU A 890 -1.90 28.18 -8.09
N HIS A 891 -1.04 27.24 -8.48
CA HIS A 891 0.08 26.77 -7.65
C HIS A 891 1.41 27.13 -8.30
N LEU A 892 2.25 27.87 -7.57
CA LEU A 892 3.62 28.12 -8.03
C LEU A 892 4.53 26.98 -7.63
N TYR A 893 5.44 26.65 -8.53
CA TYR A 893 6.48 25.69 -8.23
C TYR A 893 7.84 26.12 -8.76
N GLY A 894 8.90 25.72 -8.07
CA GLY A 894 10.22 25.70 -8.67
C GLY A 894 10.98 27.01 -8.77
N CYS A 895 12.28 26.87 -9.00
CA CYS A 895 13.18 27.90 -9.49
C CYS A 895 13.71 27.45 -10.86
N TRP A 896 12.96 27.76 -11.93
CA TRP A 896 13.21 27.18 -13.24
C TRP A 896 14.48 27.71 -13.92
N TRP A 897 15.30 26.79 -14.40
CA TRP A 897 16.45 27.02 -15.29
C TRP A 897 17.40 28.13 -14.85
N TYR A 898 17.33 29.33 -15.43
CA TYR A 898 18.19 30.46 -15.06
C TYR A 898 17.95 30.95 -13.62
N CYS A 899 16.78 30.66 -13.04
CA CYS A 899 16.51 30.88 -11.64
C CYS A 899 17.07 29.77 -10.72
N ASN A 900 17.57 28.66 -11.26
CA ASN A 900 18.10 27.52 -10.50
C ASN A 900 19.56 27.76 -10.06
N ASN A 901 19.81 28.89 -9.41
CA ASN A 901 21.10 29.31 -8.88
C ASN A 901 20.93 29.67 -7.39
N PRO A 902 21.87 29.32 -6.49
CA PRO A 902 21.68 29.49 -5.05
C PRO A 902 21.26 30.89 -4.59
N SER A 903 21.77 31.96 -5.23
CA SER A 903 21.37 33.34 -4.91
C SER A 903 19.92 33.63 -5.27
N ILE A 904 19.44 33.13 -6.40
CA ILE A 904 18.08 33.36 -6.90
C ILE A 904 17.08 32.42 -6.22
N ILE A 905 17.47 31.16 -5.96
CA ILE A 905 16.66 30.23 -5.15
C ILE A 905 16.38 30.87 -3.78
N ARG A 906 17.41 31.41 -3.13
CA ARG A 906 17.26 32.09 -1.83
C ARG A 906 16.24 33.22 -1.89
N GLU A 907 16.37 34.11 -2.88
CA GLU A 907 15.48 35.25 -3.08
C GLU A 907 14.03 34.81 -3.36
N ILE A 908 13.83 33.87 -4.28
CA ILE A 908 12.50 33.37 -4.65
C ILE A 908 11.84 32.65 -3.46
N THR A 909 12.58 31.79 -2.76
CA THR A 909 12.06 31.06 -1.60
C THR A 909 11.66 32.01 -0.47
N ALA A 910 12.50 32.98 -0.12
CA ALA A 910 12.19 33.95 0.94
C ALA A 910 10.92 34.75 0.60
N MET A 911 10.90 35.38 -0.58
CA MET A 911 9.75 36.15 -1.05
C MET A 911 8.45 35.34 -1.11
N ARG A 912 8.51 34.07 -1.56
CA ARG A 912 7.32 33.22 -1.60
C ARG A 912 6.87 32.80 -0.20
N LEU A 913 7.78 32.53 0.74
CA LEU A 913 7.43 32.28 2.14
C LEU A 913 6.73 33.50 2.76
N GLU A 914 7.27 34.70 2.53
CA GLU A 914 6.71 35.96 3.03
C GLU A 914 5.28 36.23 2.52
N ILE A 915 4.98 35.88 1.25
CA ILE A 915 3.69 36.17 0.60
C ILE A 915 2.69 35.02 0.72
N LEU A 916 3.15 33.77 0.66
CA LEU A 916 2.33 32.57 0.49
C LEU A 916 2.41 31.60 1.68
N GLY A 917 3.27 31.84 2.65
CA GLY A 917 3.61 30.84 3.66
C GLY A 917 4.09 29.55 2.99
N THR A 918 3.53 28.40 3.36
CA THR A 918 3.89 27.10 2.77
C THR A 918 3.01 26.69 1.58
N GLY A 919 2.22 27.60 1.00
CA GLY A 919 1.24 27.33 -0.07
C GLY A 919 1.84 27.19 -1.48
N PHE A 920 3.10 26.78 -1.61
CA PHE A 920 3.81 26.64 -2.89
C PHE A 920 4.82 25.50 -2.82
N THR A 921 5.29 25.01 -3.96
CA THR A 921 6.42 24.05 -3.99
C THR A 921 7.73 24.77 -4.27
N ALA A 922 8.69 24.65 -3.37
CA ALA A 922 9.90 25.46 -3.41
C ALA A 922 10.81 25.16 -4.60
N GLN A 923 10.86 23.89 -5.07
CA GLN A 923 11.80 23.49 -6.10
C GLN A 923 11.28 22.37 -7.03
N HIS A 924 11.86 22.30 -8.23
CA HIS A 924 11.95 21.10 -9.08
C HIS A 924 13.38 21.01 -9.65
N SER A 925 13.84 19.84 -10.09
CA SER A 925 15.21 19.72 -10.59
C SER A 925 15.40 20.17 -12.03
N ASP A 926 14.37 19.99 -12.87
CA ASP A 926 14.46 20.09 -14.34
C ASP A 926 15.59 19.19 -14.89
N ALA A 927 15.88 18.08 -14.19
CA ALA A 927 16.97 17.17 -14.52
C ALA A 927 16.77 16.56 -15.91
N ARG A 928 17.81 16.64 -16.74
CA ARG A 928 17.89 15.95 -18.05
C ARG A 928 18.75 14.70 -18.00
N VAL A 929 19.69 14.68 -17.07
CA VAL A 929 20.60 13.56 -16.82
C VAL A 929 20.30 13.06 -15.42
N LEU A 930 20.08 11.76 -15.25
CA LEU A 930 19.59 11.14 -14.00
C LEU A 930 20.40 11.63 -12.79
N ASP A 931 21.71 11.62 -12.91
CA ASP A 931 22.70 11.97 -11.90
C ASP A 931 22.55 13.40 -11.35
N GLN A 932 21.86 14.27 -12.08
CA GLN A 932 21.62 15.66 -11.68
C GLN A 932 20.68 15.73 -10.48
N LEU A 933 19.80 14.74 -10.27
CA LEU A 933 18.93 14.68 -9.10
C LEU A 933 19.72 14.85 -7.81
N ILE A 934 20.90 14.23 -7.71
CA ILE A 934 21.75 14.25 -6.52
C ILE A 934 22.12 15.70 -6.16
N TYR A 935 22.76 16.44 -7.07
CA TYR A 935 23.22 17.79 -6.73
C TYR A 935 22.07 18.80 -6.71
N LYS A 936 21.09 18.69 -7.62
CA LYS A 936 19.95 19.62 -7.70
C LYS A 936 19.19 19.65 -6.37
N TRP A 937 18.92 18.47 -5.80
CA TRP A 937 18.25 18.37 -4.51
C TRP A 937 19.18 18.67 -3.34
N SER A 938 20.44 18.20 -3.36
CA SER A 938 21.40 18.52 -2.29
C SER A 938 21.62 20.04 -2.14
N HIS A 939 21.80 20.75 -3.25
CA HIS A 939 22.05 22.19 -3.22
C HIS A 939 20.79 22.97 -2.86
N SER A 940 19.64 22.61 -3.44
CA SER A 940 18.38 23.31 -3.18
C SER A 940 17.91 23.13 -1.75
N ARG A 941 17.94 21.91 -1.18
CA ARG A 941 17.58 21.65 0.22
C ARG A 941 18.39 22.49 1.18
N ARG A 942 19.69 22.63 0.93
CA ARG A 942 20.57 23.48 1.76
C ARG A 942 20.13 24.94 1.72
N VAL A 943 19.91 25.51 0.53
CA VAL A 943 19.51 26.92 0.38
C VAL A 943 18.13 27.16 0.99
N ILE A 944 17.15 26.30 0.69
CA ILE A 944 15.77 26.41 1.22
C ILE A 944 15.78 26.26 2.75
N GLY A 945 16.52 25.29 3.27
CA GLY A 945 16.67 25.08 4.71
C GLY A 945 17.31 26.27 5.45
N GLU A 946 18.31 26.91 4.83
CA GLU A 946 18.89 28.14 5.37
C GLU A 946 17.88 29.30 5.43
N VAL A 947 17.06 29.49 4.39
CA VAL A 947 15.99 30.50 4.38
C VAL A 947 14.95 30.19 5.45
N LEU A 948 14.45 28.96 5.46
CA LEU A 948 13.38 28.54 6.38
C LEU A 948 13.83 28.63 7.84
N ALA A 949 15.08 28.28 8.15
CA ALA A 949 15.64 28.48 9.48
C ALA A 949 15.69 29.97 9.89
N GLY A 950 16.00 30.87 8.96
CA GLY A 950 15.95 32.31 9.19
C GLY A 950 14.55 32.80 9.52
N GLU A 951 13.56 32.42 8.71
CA GLU A 951 12.14 32.77 8.93
C GLU A 951 11.61 32.24 10.27
N TYR A 952 11.97 31.01 10.63
CA TYR A 952 11.57 30.43 11.91
C TYR A 952 12.25 31.09 13.12
N VAL A 953 13.50 31.53 12.99
CA VAL A 953 14.15 32.33 14.04
C VAL A 953 13.41 33.65 14.23
N SER A 954 13.09 34.34 13.15
CA SER A 954 12.30 35.58 13.19
C SER A 954 10.91 35.35 13.82
N LEU A 955 10.22 34.29 13.42
CA LEU A 955 8.92 33.90 13.98
C LEU A 955 9.01 33.62 15.49
N ALA A 956 10.00 32.83 15.92
CA ALA A 956 10.19 32.50 17.33
C ALA A 956 10.53 33.74 18.19
N GLN A 957 11.24 34.73 17.63
CA GLN A 957 11.53 35.99 18.31
C GLN A 957 10.29 36.85 18.60
N THR A 958 9.19 36.66 17.85
CA THR A 958 7.91 37.33 18.14
C THR A 958 7.21 36.78 19.38
N GLY A 959 7.70 35.66 19.94
CA GLY A 959 7.05 34.90 21.02
C GLY A 959 6.27 33.68 20.53
N TRP A 960 6.24 33.41 19.22
CA TRP A 960 5.67 32.17 18.68
C TRP A 960 6.44 30.95 19.16
N LYS A 961 5.71 29.92 19.59
CA LYS A 961 6.29 28.68 20.15
C LYS A 961 6.41 27.62 19.06
N LEU A 962 7.37 27.80 18.16
CA LEU A 962 7.61 26.88 17.04
C LEU A 962 8.00 25.48 17.55
N THR A 963 7.40 24.43 16.99
CA THR A 963 7.73 23.03 17.34
C THR A 963 8.42 22.28 16.20
N ARG A 964 9.03 21.13 16.48
CA ARG A 964 9.65 20.30 15.45
C ARG A 964 8.62 19.67 14.51
N GLU A 965 7.43 19.37 15.02
CA GLU A 965 6.31 18.88 14.21
C GLU A 965 5.86 19.91 13.17
N GLU A 966 5.76 21.18 13.58
CA GLU A 966 5.45 22.28 12.66
C GLU A 966 6.53 22.42 11.58
N VAL A 967 7.81 22.36 11.96
CA VAL A 967 8.92 22.38 11.00
C VAL A 967 8.82 21.20 10.02
N ARG A 968 8.56 19.98 10.51
CA ARG A 968 8.40 18.80 9.65
C ARG A 968 7.27 18.97 8.64
N ARG A 969 6.08 19.33 9.12
CA ARG A 969 4.89 19.58 8.30
C ARG A 969 5.18 20.59 7.19
N ASP A 970 5.84 21.69 7.53
CA ASP A 970 6.11 22.77 6.59
C ASP A 970 7.19 22.40 5.58
N VAL A 971 8.23 21.67 6.00
CA VAL A 971 9.25 21.10 5.10
C VAL A 971 8.61 20.12 4.12
N GLU A 972 7.75 19.22 4.60
CA GLU A 972 7.02 18.27 3.75
C GLU A 972 6.14 19.01 2.73
N ARG A 973 5.41 20.05 3.15
CA ARG A 973 4.62 20.90 2.25
C ARG A 973 5.47 21.54 1.16
N LEU A 974 6.55 22.23 1.53
CA LEU A 974 7.41 22.96 0.59
C LEU A 974 8.12 22.06 -0.41
N LEU A 975 8.36 20.79 -0.08
CA LEU A 975 9.12 19.84 -0.88
C LEU A 975 8.25 18.80 -1.61
N GLY A 976 6.95 19.07 -1.73
CA GLY A 976 6.05 18.24 -2.54
C GLY A 976 4.63 18.15 -2.00
N GLY A 977 4.47 18.22 -0.68
CA GLY A 977 3.18 18.06 -0.02
C GLY A 977 2.15 19.11 -0.45
N ALA A 978 2.55 20.37 -0.60
CA ALA A 978 1.64 21.43 -1.05
C ALA A 978 1.17 21.23 -2.49
N TYR A 979 2.01 20.62 -3.34
CA TYR A 979 1.60 20.18 -4.67
C TYR A 979 0.59 19.03 -4.56
N GLU A 980 0.88 17.98 -3.78
CA GLU A 980 -0.05 16.86 -3.60
C GLU A 980 -1.41 17.31 -3.03
N GLU A 981 -1.41 18.20 -2.03
CA GLU A 981 -2.61 18.87 -1.49
C GLU A 981 -3.37 19.65 -2.57
N PHE A 982 -2.67 20.40 -3.43
CA PHE A 982 -3.28 21.14 -4.54
C PHE A 982 -3.88 20.21 -5.61
N MET A 983 -3.23 19.08 -5.89
CA MET A 983 -3.73 18.09 -6.84
C MET A 983 -5.02 17.41 -6.37
N GLN A 984 -5.22 17.29 -5.04
CA GLN A 984 -6.41 16.66 -4.43
C GLN A 984 -7.63 17.58 -4.33
N LYS A 985 -7.45 18.91 -4.41
CA LYS A 985 -8.55 19.88 -4.54
C LYS A 985 -9.32 19.67 -5.82
#